data_AF-A0A960IK23-F1
#
_entry.id   AF-A0A960IK23-F1
#
_cell.length_a   1.000
_cell.length_b   1.000
_cell.length_c   1.000
_cell.angle_alpha   90.00
_cell.angle_beta   90.00
_cell.angle_gamma   90.00
#
_symmetry.space_group_name_H-M   'P 1'
#
loop_
_entity.id
_entity.type
_entity.pdbx_description
1 polymer ?
#
loop_
_entity_poly.entity_id
_entity_poly.type
_entity_poly.pdbx_seq_one_letter_code
_entity_poly.pdbx_strand_id
1 'polypeptide(L)'
;MIHPRTLALAAALGFSAAAFAAQPVYLGSEFQVNATSSGSQIAPAVAAGDGEGSFFAVWQSFDQDGSGAGVYGRVYSSDGAPVSGELRLSTTTAGDQITPAVASRNDQFQAVWASQSKDGNGFGVVLRLFDGSGGPVTGPHGGEIVVNQTTAGNQIDPAIAAGGAQLVVVWTGPNPASPSQTEVWARRYGLDGQALSSELRANATSSGNQSQPSVAVADDGSFLVAWTADQGDGSGYGVFARRFDAAGNATTGDLVVPTTTLYDQSTPSVAALSTGGWVVAWTSYLQETPSQVGPQPIVFAQRFDASGGKVGAPIQVTAQAFDRQENPSVDAESDGGFVVAWQATLLATGDRQVRIQRYDAAGVSAGGELPLNSTPTGDQVSPAVAAQPGGRFVGVWSSFGQDGSSWGIFGQRFGTPLEPCAPGPTTLCLNDGRFKVEVGWATALGTSGEGHAVALTDDTGYFWFFDAANVEIVIKVLEACTPFGNYWVFAGGLTDVQVSIVVTDSDTGTVRAYQNPLGTQFLPIQDTGHFFVCSAAAPGDPTPPAASAPAPTSTLGRSGTTVTTEDTSPCVADAETLCLNGGRFEVRTSWTTFQGASGDGQAVALTADTGYFWFFGAANVEMVIKVLEGCVVNGSYWIYAGGLTDVETHIAVRDTATGAVWTADNPQQTPFQPIQDVNAFPTCP
;
A
#
# COMPACT_ATOMS: atom_id res chain seq x y z
N MET A 1 -58.31 -33.96 13.66
CA MET A 1 -57.67 -32.63 13.64
C MET A 1 -56.17 -32.85 13.61
N ILE A 2 -55.60 -32.82 12.41
CA ILE A 2 -54.18 -33.06 12.13
C ILE A 2 -53.72 -31.81 11.40
N HIS A 3 -52.81 -31.04 12.00
CA HIS A 3 -52.13 -29.93 11.34
C HIS A 3 -50.80 -30.43 10.74
N PRO A 4 -50.47 -30.05 9.49
CA PRO A 4 -49.23 -30.47 8.85
C PRO A 4 -48.05 -29.62 9.32
N ARG A 5 -46.91 -30.29 9.53
CA ARG A 5 -45.61 -29.67 9.77
C ARG A 5 -45.08 -29.10 8.45
N THR A 6 -44.78 -27.80 8.43
CA THR A 6 -43.99 -27.14 7.39
C THR A 6 -42.53 -27.57 7.52
N LEU A 7 -42.03 -28.35 6.56
CA LEU A 7 -40.59 -28.47 6.31
C LEU A 7 -40.12 -27.20 5.59
N ALA A 8 -39.29 -26.40 6.24
CA ALA A 8 -38.48 -25.40 5.55
C ALA A 8 -37.26 -26.11 4.98
N LEU A 9 -37.17 -26.16 3.65
CA LEU A 9 -36.02 -26.63 2.90
C LEU A 9 -34.92 -25.57 3.05
N ALA A 10 -33.90 -25.83 3.87
CA ALA A 10 -32.69 -25.02 3.88
C ALA A 10 -31.97 -25.27 2.55
N ALA A 11 -31.96 -24.27 1.66
CA ALA A 11 -31.10 -24.27 0.50
C ALA A 11 -29.65 -24.22 1.00
N ALA A 12 -28.95 -25.34 0.89
CA ALA A 12 -27.50 -25.36 1.01
C ALA A 12 -26.95 -24.55 -0.18
N LEU A 13 -26.64 -23.28 0.06
CA LEU A 13 -25.70 -22.55 -0.77
C LEU A 13 -24.36 -23.26 -0.60
N GLY A 14 -24.03 -24.12 -1.55
CA GLY A 14 -22.69 -24.63 -1.68
C GLY A 14 -21.77 -23.44 -1.88
N PHE A 15 -20.96 -23.13 -0.87
CA PHE A 15 -19.74 -22.39 -1.09
C PHE A 15 -18.92 -23.22 -2.06
N SER A 16 -18.94 -22.84 -3.34
CA SER A 16 -17.87 -23.23 -4.24
C SER A 16 -16.59 -22.76 -3.56
N ALA A 17 -15.62 -23.66 -3.37
CA ALA A 17 -14.28 -23.26 -2.95
C ALA A 17 -13.86 -22.12 -3.88
N ALA A 18 -13.77 -20.90 -3.35
CA ALA A 18 -13.14 -19.81 -4.07
C ALA A 18 -11.76 -20.35 -4.45
N ALA A 19 -11.42 -20.29 -5.74
CA ALA A 19 -10.09 -20.66 -6.19
C ALA A 19 -9.10 -19.87 -5.32
N PHE A 20 -8.23 -20.58 -4.58
CA PHE A 20 -7.15 -19.94 -3.83
C PHE A 20 -6.38 -19.07 -4.83
N ALA A 21 -6.53 -17.75 -4.66
CA ALA A 21 -6.13 -16.77 -5.65
C ALA A 21 -4.63 -16.53 -5.64
N ALA A 22 -4.17 -15.94 -6.75
CA ALA A 22 -2.80 -15.67 -7.14
C ALA A 22 -1.91 -15.04 -6.04
N GLN A 23 -0.61 -15.06 -6.32
CA GLN A 23 0.40 -14.31 -5.59
C GLN A 23 -0.12 -12.89 -5.23
N PRO A 24 0.01 -12.44 -3.97
CA PRO A 24 -0.49 -11.13 -3.58
C PRO A 24 0.15 -10.04 -4.43
N VAL A 25 -0.62 -9.02 -4.84
CA VAL A 25 -0.10 -7.86 -5.57
C VAL A 25 0.19 -6.72 -4.60
N TYR A 26 1.11 -5.83 -4.98
CA TYR A 26 1.36 -4.59 -4.26
C TYR A 26 0.16 -3.66 -4.40
N LEU A 27 -0.25 -3.01 -3.30
CA LEU A 27 -1.28 -1.98 -3.30
C LEU A 27 -0.61 -0.63 -3.01
N GLY A 28 -0.46 0.20 -4.03
CA GLY A 28 0.33 1.42 -3.98
C GLY A 28 1.84 1.20 -3.80
N SER A 29 2.55 2.32 -3.62
CA SER A 29 3.99 2.36 -3.38
C SER A 29 4.33 2.25 -1.89
N GLU A 30 5.58 1.85 -1.64
CA GLU A 30 6.20 1.90 -0.32
C GLU A 30 6.11 3.31 0.27
N PHE A 31 5.78 3.39 1.56
CA PHE A 31 5.54 4.68 2.23
C PHE A 31 6.25 4.77 3.58
N GLN A 32 6.64 5.98 3.97
CA GLN A 32 7.28 6.23 5.26
C GLN A 32 6.23 6.32 6.37
N VAL A 33 6.42 5.53 7.42
CA VAL A 33 5.49 5.44 8.56
C VAL A 33 5.76 6.56 9.57
N ASN A 34 7.01 6.74 9.99
CA ASN A 34 7.39 7.84 10.88
C ASN A 34 7.32 9.19 10.15
N ALA A 35 6.88 10.23 10.86
CA ALA A 35 7.01 11.61 10.42
C ALA A 35 8.34 12.23 10.87
N THR A 36 8.85 11.81 12.04
CA THR A 36 10.15 12.27 12.56
C THR A 36 11.28 11.47 11.93
N SER A 37 12.18 12.13 11.20
CA SER A 37 13.40 11.50 10.63
C SER A 37 14.68 11.75 11.45
N SER A 38 14.66 12.65 12.45
CA SER A 38 15.83 12.85 13.31
C SER A 38 16.04 11.65 14.23
N GLY A 39 17.29 11.20 14.38
CA GLY A 39 17.61 10.05 15.22
C GLY A 39 17.30 8.72 14.53
N SER A 40 17.16 7.66 15.32
CA SER A 40 16.79 6.33 14.83
C SER A 40 15.36 5.98 15.25
N GLN A 41 14.58 5.46 14.33
CA GLN A 41 13.30 4.81 14.59
C GLN A 41 13.42 3.32 14.25
N ILE A 42 13.16 2.46 15.23
CA ILE A 42 13.38 1.01 15.11
C ILE A 42 12.27 0.17 15.74
N ALA A 43 12.34 -1.14 15.51
CA ALA A 43 11.50 -2.16 16.14
C ALA A 43 9.98 -1.87 15.99
N PRO A 44 9.48 -1.79 14.75
CA PRO A 44 8.07 -1.52 14.54
C PRO A 44 7.21 -2.76 14.82
N ALA A 45 5.97 -2.51 15.22
CA ALA A 45 4.89 -3.50 15.27
C ALA A 45 3.64 -2.89 14.63
N VAL A 46 2.74 -3.73 14.12
CA VAL A 46 1.51 -3.29 13.45
C VAL A 46 0.35 -4.20 13.81
N ALA A 47 -0.85 -3.63 13.94
CA ALA A 47 -2.11 -4.36 14.03
C ALA A 47 -3.16 -3.68 13.15
N ALA A 48 -3.95 -4.49 12.45
CA ALA A 48 -5.08 -4.03 11.67
C ALA A 48 -6.37 -4.11 12.49
N GLY A 49 -7.26 -3.14 12.32
CA GLY A 49 -8.59 -3.11 12.89
C GLY A 49 -9.55 -4.01 12.12
N ASP A 50 -10.43 -4.69 12.85
CA ASP A 50 -11.39 -5.67 12.32
C ASP A 50 -12.52 -5.04 11.46
N GLY A 51 -12.71 -3.71 11.51
CA GLY A 51 -13.73 -2.98 10.75
C GLY A 51 -13.29 -2.64 9.33
N GLU A 52 -13.13 -1.35 9.03
CA GLU A 52 -12.76 -0.84 7.69
C GLU A 52 -11.30 -1.15 7.29
N GLY A 53 -10.57 -1.89 8.14
CA GLY A 53 -9.18 -2.31 7.91
C GLY A 53 -8.14 -1.22 8.18
N SER A 54 -8.45 -0.18 8.95
CA SER A 54 -7.44 0.77 9.46
C SER A 54 -6.33 0.00 10.19
N PHE A 55 -5.14 0.56 10.28
CA PHE A 55 -4.05 -0.09 11.01
C PHE A 55 -3.29 0.90 11.89
N PHE A 56 -2.74 0.41 13.00
CA PHE A 56 -1.89 1.18 13.89
C PHE A 56 -0.48 0.62 13.85
N ALA A 57 0.45 1.41 13.33
CA ALA A 57 1.87 1.10 13.40
C ALA A 57 2.47 1.78 14.64
N VAL A 58 3.26 1.05 15.41
CA VAL A 58 3.97 1.54 16.60
C VAL A 58 5.46 1.25 16.48
N TRP A 59 6.33 2.08 17.05
CA TRP A 59 7.78 1.92 16.97
C TRP A 59 8.49 2.61 18.14
N GLN A 60 9.78 2.30 18.29
CA GLN A 60 10.69 2.99 19.20
C GLN A 60 11.40 4.12 18.46
N SER A 61 11.53 5.30 19.07
CA SER A 61 12.23 6.46 18.53
C SER A 61 13.23 7.02 19.54
N PHE A 62 14.47 7.25 19.12
CA PHE A 62 15.54 7.74 20.01
C PHE A 62 15.57 9.27 20.09
N ASP A 63 15.69 9.76 21.32
CA ASP A 63 15.82 11.16 21.75
C ASP A 63 14.67 12.10 21.36
N GLN A 64 13.61 11.56 20.75
CA GLN A 64 12.49 12.35 20.26
C GLN A 64 11.63 12.96 21.38
N ASP A 65 11.55 12.32 22.56
CA ASP A 65 10.86 12.85 23.73
C ASP A 65 11.79 13.65 24.67
N GLY A 66 13.07 13.76 24.30
CA GLY A 66 14.12 14.43 25.06
C GLY A 66 14.89 13.55 26.04
N SER A 67 14.65 12.23 26.08
CA SER A 67 15.37 11.32 26.98
C SER A 67 15.40 9.87 26.47
N GLY A 68 16.52 9.44 25.91
CA GLY A 68 16.71 8.02 25.58
C GLY A 68 15.71 7.55 24.54
N ALA A 69 15.25 6.30 24.62
CA ALA A 69 14.23 5.78 23.73
C ALA A 69 12.80 6.14 24.21
N GLY A 70 11.94 6.61 23.31
CA GLY A 70 10.50 6.76 23.51
C GLY A 70 9.70 5.83 22.58
N VAL A 71 8.42 5.61 22.90
CA VAL A 71 7.51 4.81 22.07
C VAL A 71 6.46 5.67 21.38
N TYR A 72 6.30 5.44 20.08
CA TYR A 72 5.50 6.25 19.18
C TYR A 72 4.59 5.37 18.32
N GLY A 73 3.57 5.97 17.72
CA GLY A 73 2.72 5.30 16.76
C GLY A 73 1.95 6.25 15.87
N ARG A 74 1.35 5.72 14.81
CA ARG A 74 0.48 6.48 13.90
C ARG A 74 -0.60 5.59 13.30
N VAL A 75 -1.83 6.07 13.32
CA VAL A 75 -2.98 5.37 12.75
C VAL A 75 -3.10 5.70 11.27
N TYR A 76 -3.38 4.68 10.48
CA TYR A 76 -3.61 4.74 9.05
C TYR A 76 -4.96 4.14 8.69
N SER A 77 -5.57 4.62 7.62
CA SER A 77 -6.70 3.96 6.98
C SER A 77 -6.22 2.70 6.25
N SER A 78 -7.16 1.88 5.76
CA SER A 78 -6.82 0.62 5.09
C SER A 78 -6.02 0.79 3.80
N ASP A 79 -6.04 1.98 3.21
CA ASP A 79 -5.28 2.39 2.04
C ASP A 79 -3.90 3.01 2.36
N GLY A 80 -3.50 3.04 3.64
CA GLY A 80 -2.22 3.62 4.06
C GLY A 80 -2.19 5.14 4.07
N ALA A 81 -3.33 5.83 4.00
CA ALA A 81 -3.38 7.25 4.31
C ALA A 81 -3.36 7.46 5.85
N PRO A 82 -2.62 8.46 6.36
CA PRO A 82 -2.48 8.67 7.79
C PRO A 82 -3.74 9.34 8.34
N VAL A 83 -4.38 8.67 9.27
CA VAL A 83 -5.55 9.16 10.01
C VAL A 83 -5.12 10.09 11.15
N SER A 84 -3.96 9.82 11.74
CA SER A 84 -3.39 10.64 12.81
C SER A 84 -2.05 11.29 12.41
N GLY A 85 -1.63 12.28 13.19
CA GLY A 85 -0.22 12.65 13.28
C GLY A 85 0.59 11.56 13.98
N GLU A 86 1.89 11.79 14.14
CA GLU A 86 2.74 10.93 14.97
C GLU A 86 2.43 11.14 16.47
N LEU A 87 2.14 10.05 17.16
CA LEU A 87 1.65 10.05 18.54
C LEU A 87 2.72 9.48 19.46
N ARG A 88 3.05 10.18 20.56
CA ARG A 88 3.79 9.56 21.65
C ARG A 88 2.85 8.70 22.48
N LEU A 89 3.11 7.39 22.53
CA LEU A 89 2.27 6.43 23.24
C LEU A 89 2.42 6.57 24.75
N SER A 90 3.63 6.87 25.21
CA SER A 90 3.91 7.11 26.62
C SER A 90 3.57 8.54 27.05
N THR A 91 3.05 8.65 28.26
CA THR A 91 3.02 9.88 29.06
C THR A 91 4.30 10.03 29.88
N THR A 92 4.98 8.93 30.15
CA THR A 92 6.32 8.90 30.77
C THR A 92 7.38 9.21 29.72
N THR A 93 8.31 10.09 30.04
CA THR A 93 9.42 10.50 29.15
C THR A 93 10.78 10.42 29.84
N ALA A 94 10.87 9.83 31.03
CA ALA A 94 12.12 9.74 31.77
C ALA A 94 12.68 8.32 31.62
N GLY A 95 13.94 8.21 31.21
CA GLY A 95 14.54 6.93 30.89
C GLY A 95 13.92 6.29 29.64
N ASP A 96 14.27 5.03 29.39
CA ASP A 96 13.90 4.35 28.14
C ASP A 96 12.47 3.77 28.18
N GLN A 97 11.77 3.88 27.05
CA GLN A 97 10.59 3.11 26.68
C GLN A 97 10.88 2.39 25.36
N ILE A 98 10.80 1.07 25.39
CA ILE A 98 11.32 0.20 24.33
C ILE A 98 10.35 -0.93 24.00
N THR A 99 10.62 -1.57 22.85
CA THR A 99 9.94 -2.78 22.37
C THR A 99 8.41 -2.70 22.40
N PRO A 100 7.80 -1.72 21.70
CA PRO A 100 6.36 -1.61 21.65
C PRO A 100 5.75 -2.75 20.84
N ALA A 101 4.59 -3.24 21.28
CA ALA A 101 3.73 -4.15 20.53
C ALA A 101 2.29 -3.63 20.56
N VAL A 102 1.48 -4.01 19.58
CA VAL A 102 0.10 -3.51 19.42
C VAL A 102 -0.84 -4.63 19.00
N ALA A 103 -2.05 -4.60 19.52
CA ALA A 103 -3.18 -5.42 19.10
C ALA A 103 -4.37 -4.53 18.73
N SER A 104 -5.33 -5.09 17.99
CA SER A 104 -6.60 -4.44 17.73
C SER A 104 -7.76 -5.39 18.04
N ARG A 105 -8.89 -4.79 18.44
CA ARG A 105 -10.19 -5.45 18.50
C ARG A 105 -11.29 -4.39 18.47
N ASN A 106 -12.36 -4.62 17.71
CA ASN A 106 -13.51 -3.70 17.62
C ASN A 106 -13.09 -2.24 17.29
N ASP A 107 -12.18 -2.07 16.33
CA ASP A 107 -11.63 -0.78 15.90
C ASP A 107 -11.01 0.07 17.02
N GLN A 108 -10.57 -0.59 18.10
CA GLN A 108 -9.72 0.00 19.13
C GLN A 108 -8.34 -0.63 19.05
N PHE A 109 -7.33 0.13 19.45
CA PHE A 109 -5.95 -0.35 19.50
C PHE A 109 -5.44 -0.40 20.94
N GLN A 110 -4.62 -1.41 21.24
CA GLN A 110 -4.03 -1.60 22.56
C GLN A 110 -2.53 -1.77 22.39
N ALA A 111 -1.75 -0.81 22.90
CA ALA A 111 -0.30 -0.84 22.80
C ALA A 111 0.33 -1.18 24.15
N VAL A 112 1.36 -2.03 24.11
CA VAL A 112 2.18 -2.41 25.27
C VAL A 112 3.63 -2.08 24.99
N TRP A 113 4.40 -1.71 26.02
CA TRP A 113 5.85 -1.49 25.92
C TRP A 113 6.55 -1.73 27.26
N ALA A 114 7.87 -1.91 27.23
CA ALA A 114 8.69 -1.93 28.43
C ALA A 114 9.11 -0.48 28.78
N SER A 115 8.95 -0.07 30.03
CA SER A 115 9.22 1.29 30.50
C SER A 115 10.13 1.28 31.72
N GLN A 116 11.26 1.99 31.61
CA GLN A 116 12.26 2.06 32.66
C GLN A 116 11.74 2.81 33.90
N SER A 117 12.02 2.24 35.07
CA SER A 117 11.67 2.73 36.40
C SER A 117 10.17 2.96 36.65
N LYS A 118 9.29 2.50 35.75
CA LYS A 118 7.86 2.78 35.81
C LYS A 118 7.17 2.13 37.01
N ASP A 119 7.59 0.93 37.36
CA ASP A 119 7.12 0.14 38.50
C ASP A 119 8.04 0.26 39.72
N GLY A 120 9.05 1.13 39.64
CA GLY A 120 9.99 1.45 40.72
C GLY A 120 11.32 0.68 40.69
N ASN A 121 11.54 -0.26 39.76
CA ASN A 121 12.80 -1.02 39.66
C ASN A 121 12.99 -1.62 38.25
N GLY A 122 14.11 -1.32 37.59
CA GLY A 122 14.39 -1.90 36.28
C GLY A 122 13.39 -1.45 35.21
N PHE A 123 12.96 -2.35 34.33
CA PHE A 123 11.86 -2.14 33.38
C PHE A 123 10.56 -2.75 33.91
N GLY A 124 9.45 -2.03 33.76
CA GLY A 124 8.09 -2.54 33.97
C GLY A 124 7.31 -2.56 32.65
N VAL A 125 6.32 -3.43 32.52
CA VAL A 125 5.46 -3.54 31.33
C VAL A 125 4.26 -2.62 31.48
N VAL A 126 3.98 -1.81 30.47
CA VAL A 126 2.92 -0.80 30.47
C VAL A 126 1.99 -1.01 29.30
N LEU A 127 0.68 -0.94 29.55
CA LEU A 127 -0.39 -0.99 28.57
C LEU A 127 -1.10 0.38 28.48
N ARG A 128 -1.50 0.77 27.27
CA ARG A 128 -2.42 1.89 27.04
C ARG A 128 -3.38 1.58 25.90
N LEU A 129 -4.61 2.06 26.04
CA LEU A 129 -5.71 1.86 25.11
C LEU A 129 -5.95 3.11 24.26
N PHE A 130 -6.20 2.90 22.98
CA PHE A 130 -6.46 3.94 21.98
C PHE A 130 -7.74 3.62 21.20
N ASP A 131 -8.48 4.67 20.84
CA ASP A 131 -9.59 4.58 19.90
C ASP A 131 -9.10 4.40 18.45
N GLY A 132 -10.02 4.19 17.52
CA GLY A 132 -9.70 3.96 16.11
C GLY A 132 -9.09 5.17 15.37
N SER A 133 -8.99 6.33 16.02
CA SER A 133 -8.27 7.51 15.51
C SER A 133 -6.90 7.70 16.16
N GLY A 134 -6.54 6.86 17.13
CA GLY A 134 -5.30 6.94 17.91
C GLY A 134 -5.41 7.85 19.14
N GLY A 135 -6.59 8.37 19.46
CA GLY A 135 -6.84 9.09 20.71
C GLY A 135 -6.84 8.12 21.89
N PRO A 136 -6.31 8.47 23.08
CA PRO A 136 -6.41 7.60 24.23
C PRO A 136 -7.90 7.40 24.62
N VAL A 137 -8.28 6.16 24.91
CA VAL A 137 -9.65 5.85 25.36
C VAL A 137 -9.97 6.66 26.62
N THR A 138 -11.17 7.22 26.70
CA THR A 138 -11.60 7.98 27.88
C THR A 138 -12.21 7.05 28.94
N GLY A 139 -11.94 7.31 30.23
CA GLY A 139 -12.49 6.52 31.34
C GLY A 139 -11.45 6.11 32.38
N PRO A 140 -11.81 5.19 33.31
CA PRO A 140 -10.95 4.77 34.42
C PRO A 140 -9.59 4.19 33.99
N HIS A 141 -9.52 3.66 32.76
CA HIS A 141 -8.36 2.98 32.18
C HIS A 141 -7.79 3.71 30.95
N GLY A 142 -8.06 5.02 30.82
CA GLY A 142 -7.54 5.84 29.73
C GLY A 142 -6.08 6.27 29.87
N GLY A 143 -5.49 6.05 31.05
CA GLY A 143 -4.08 6.30 31.33
C GLY A 143 -3.19 5.09 31.03
N GLU A 144 -1.92 5.21 31.41
CA GLU A 144 -0.99 4.08 31.42
C GLU A 144 -1.32 3.10 32.55
N ILE A 145 -1.37 1.81 32.21
CA ILE A 145 -1.66 0.70 33.13
C ILE A 145 -0.39 -0.11 33.29
N VAL A 146 0.14 -0.22 34.52
CA VAL A 146 1.25 -1.14 34.80
C VAL A 146 0.73 -2.58 34.80
N VAL A 147 1.31 -3.40 33.94
CA VAL A 147 0.84 -4.76 33.66
C VAL A 147 1.39 -5.77 34.67
N ASN A 148 2.70 -5.75 34.89
CA ASN A 148 3.35 -6.64 35.84
C ASN A 148 2.94 -6.30 37.28
N GLN A 149 2.82 -7.32 38.12
CA GLN A 149 2.62 -7.16 39.57
C GLN A 149 3.93 -7.41 40.31
N THR A 150 4.76 -8.31 39.79
CA THR A 150 6.14 -8.49 40.21
C THR A 150 6.97 -7.29 39.73
N THR A 151 7.61 -6.57 40.65
CA THR A 151 8.42 -5.39 40.31
C THR A 151 9.91 -5.61 40.51
N ALA A 152 10.34 -6.77 40.99
CA ALA A 152 11.77 -7.04 41.11
C ALA A 152 12.37 -7.30 39.72
N GLY A 153 13.47 -6.64 39.38
CA GLY A 153 14.22 -6.91 38.15
C GLY A 153 13.55 -6.34 36.89
N ASN A 154 14.04 -6.76 35.72
CA ASN A 154 13.55 -6.25 34.45
C ASN A 154 12.40 -7.12 33.90
N GLN A 155 11.32 -6.45 33.52
CA GLN A 155 10.18 -6.98 32.78
C GLN A 155 10.28 -6.43 31.34
N ILE A 156 10.61 -7.28 30.37
CA ILE A 156 10.99 -6.89 29.01
C ILE A 156 10.33 -7.77 27.95
N ASP A 157 10.49 -7.38 26.67
CA ASP A 157 9.96 -8.06 25.49
C ASP A 157 8.45 -8.36 25.61
N PRO A 158 7.60 -7.35 25.84
CA PRO A 158 6.17 -7.57 25.94
C PRO A 158 5.55 -7.85 24.56
N ALA A 159 4.59 -8.75 24.52
CA ALA A 159 3.71 -8.98 23.38
C ALA A 159 2.25 -8.95 23.83
N ILE A 160 1.35 -8.62 22.90
CA ILE A 160 -0.08 -8.48 23.16
C ILE A 160 -0.88 -9.06 22.00
N ALA A 161 -1.99 -9.72 22.32
CA ALA A 161 -3.01 -10.08 21.34
C ALA A 161 -4.41 -9.92 21.96
N ALA A 162 -5.40 -9.64 21.11
CA ALA A 162 -6.79 -9.49 21.51
C ALA A 162 -7.67 -10.46 20.72
N GLY A 163 -8.70 -11.01 21.38
CA GLY A 163 -9.61 -11.99 20.79
C GLY A 163 -10.84 -12.19 21.67
N GLY A 164 -11.98 -12.39 21.03
CA GLY A 164 -13.27 -12.42 21.73
C GLY A 164 -13.51 -11.10 22.48
N ALA A 165 -13.60 -11.19 23.83
CA ALA A 165 -13.84 -10.06 24.73
C ALA A 165 -12.65 -9.75 25.66
N GLN A 166 -11.46 -10.25 25.35
CA GLN A 166 -10.27 -10.05 26.17
C GLN A 166 -9.02 -9.73 25.34
N LEU A 167 -8.02 -9.19 26.02
CA LEU A 167 -6.64 -9.13 25.56
C LEU A 167 -5.73 -9.85 26.56
N VAL A 168 -4.65 -10.43 26.04
CA VAL A 168 -3.61 -11.10 26.82
C VAL A 168 -2.29 -10.40 26.55
N VAL A 169 -1.63 -9.96 27.63
CA VAL A 169 -0.27 -9.42 27.58
C VAL A 169 0.68 -10.47 28.12
N VAL A 170 1.75 -10.76 27.41
CA VAL A 170 2.83 -11.65 27.83
C VAL A 170 4.17 -10.92 27.83
N TRP A 171 5.11 -11.34 28.68
CA TRP A 171 6.43 -10.70 28.77
C TRP A 171 7.48 -11.64 29.38
N THR A 172 8.76 -11.29 29.18
CA THR A 172 9.90 -11.93 29.85
C THR A 172 10.15 -11.25 31.19
N GLY A 173 10.20 -12.02 32.27
CA GLY A 173 10.38 -11.49 33.63
C GLY A 173 11.15 -12.43 34.54
N PRO A 174 11.72 -11.98 35.66
CA PRO A 174 12.53 -12.83 36.51
C PRO A 174 11.71 -13.90 37.22
N ASN A 175 12.32 -15.06 37.46
CA ASN A 175 11.76 -16.10 38.31
C ASN A 175 11.83 -15.68 39.79
N PRO A 176 10.71 -15.53 40.52
CA PRO A 176 10.75 -15.14 41.93
C PRO A 176 11.52 -16.12 42.84
N ALA A 177 11.60 -17.40 42.46
CA ALA A 177 12.35 -18.41 43.19
C ALA A 177 13.84 -18.45 42.82
N SER A 178 14.21 -17.93 41.63
CA SER A 178 15.60 -17.81 41.17
C SER A 178 15.77 -16.55 40.33
N PRO A 179 15.93 -15.36 40.95
CA PRO A 179 15.85 -14.08 40.24
C PRO A 179 16.91 -13.84 39.16
N SER A 180 17.92 -14.72 39.05
CA SER A 180 18.89 -14.74 37.95
C SER A 180 18.40 -15.46 36.69
N GLN A 181 17.25 -16.13 36.77
CA GLN A 181 16.59 -16.81 35.65
C GLN A 181 15.36 -16.02 35.21
N THR A 182 15.01 -16.11 33.92
CA THR A 182 13.78 -15.50 33.38
C THR A 182 12.74 -16.54 33.04
N GLU A 183 11.46 -16.18 33.18
CA GLU A 183 10.29 -16.96 32.83
C GLU A 183 9.39 -16.14 31.91
N VAL A 184 8.41 -16.79 31.29
CA VAL A 184 7.36 -16.11 30.53
C VAL A 184 6.15 -15.92 31.42
N TRP A 185 5.74 -14.67 31.54
CA TRP A 185 4.59 -14.24 32.32
C TRP A 185 3.46 -13.79 31.42
N ALA A 186 2.24 -13.86 31.93
CA ALA A 186 1.05 -13.41 31.25
C ALA A 186 0.08 -12.73 32.22
N ARG A 187 -0.74 -11.82 31.69
CA ARG A 187 -1.88 -11.23 32.39
C ARG A 187 -2.99 -10.89 31.42
N ARG A 188 -4.22 -11.12 31.87
CA ARG A 188 -5.42 -10.96 31.04
C ARG A 188 -6.17 -9.70 31.43
N TYR A 189 -6.74 -9.04 30.43
CA TYR A 189 -7.56 -7.85 30.61
C TYR A 189 -8.82 -7.91 29.73
N GLY A 190 -9.86 -7.21 30.16
CA GLY A 190 -10.98 -6.87 29.28
C GLY A 190 -10.53 -5.83 28.26
N LEU A 191 -11.28 -5.69 27.16
CA LEU A 191 -10.99 -4.68 26.13
C LEU A 191 -11.03 -3.24 26.65
N ASP A 192 -11.65 -3.02 27.82
CA ASP A 192 -11.68 -1.75 28.55
C ASP A 192 -10.48 -1.54 29.49
N GLY A 193 -9.51 -2.45 29.52
CA GLY A 193 -8.32 -2.37 30.37
C GLY A 193 -8.53 -2.87 31.80
N GLN A 194 -9.69 -3.43 32.14
CA GLN A 194 -9.89 -4.05 33.46
C GLN A 194 -9.10 -5.35 33.56
N ALA A 195 -8.27 -5.51 34.60
CA ALA A 195 -7.57 -6.77 34.82
C ALA A 195 -8.55 -7.91 35.13
N LEU A 196 -8.49 -8.98 34.34
CA LEU A 196 -9.29 -10.20 34.52
C LEU A 196 -8.56 -11.28 35.32
N SER A 197 -7.26 -11.10 35.56
CA SER A 197 -6.44 -12.03 36.33
C SER A 197 -5.32 -11.32 37.09
N SER A 198 -4.75 -12.04 38.06
CA SER A 198 -3.38 -11.79 38.50
C SER A 198 -2.38 -12.19 37.40
N GLU A 199 -1.13 -11.82 37.61
CA GLU A 199 0.01 -12.37 36.88
C GLU A 199 0.05 -13.91 37.00
N LEU A 200 0.29 -14.58 35.88
CA LEU A 200 0.40 -16.03 35.80
C LEU A 200 1.63 -16.42 34.96
N ARG A 201 2.29 -17.52 35.34
CA ARG A 201 3.42 -18.05 34.58
C ARG A 201 2.92 -18.88 33.41
N ALA A 202 3.35 -18.56 32.20
CA ALA A 202 2.94 -19.26 31.00
C ALA A 202 3.63 -20.63 30.88
N ASN A 203 4.95 -20.67 30.98
CA ASN A 203 5.71 -21.92 30.88
C ASN A 203 5.51 -22.83 32.11
N ALA A 204 5.39 -24.13 31.87
CA ALA A 204 5.35 -25.13 32.93
C ALA A 204 6.77 -25.45 33.43
N THR A 205 7.70 -25.59 32.50
CA THR A 205 9.11 -25.94 32.71
C THR A 205 9.92 -24.70 33.06
N SER A 206 10.54 -24.69 34.24
CA SER A 206 11.34 -23.57 34.74
C SER A 206 12.85 -23.88 34.78
N SER A 207 13.32 -24.82 33.97
CA SER A 207 14.74 -25.09 33.81
C SER A 207 15.28 -24.24 32.68
N GLY A 208 16.40 -23.55 32.92
CA GLY A 208 16.93 -22.57 31.96
C GLY A 208 16.15 -21.26 31.98
N ASN A 209 16.49 -20.36 31.07
CA ASN A 209 15.79 -19.10 30.84
C ASN A 209 14.73 -19.28 29.75
N GLN A 210 13.57 -18.67 29.97
CA GLN A 210 12.52 -18.53 28.97
C GLN A 210 12.38 -17.04 28.60
N SER A 211 12.28 -16.74 27.31
CA SER A 211 12.32 -15.38 26.78
C SER A 211 11.61 -15.26 25.43
N GLN A 212 11.51 -14.03 24.91
CA GLN A 212 10.94 -13.70 23.60
C GLN A 212 9.53 -14.29 23.38
N PRO A 213 8.56 -13.98 24.27
CA PRO A 213 7.24 -14.55 24.14
C PRO A 213 6.45 -13.91 23.00
N SER A 214 5.59 -14.71 22.39
CA SER A 214 4.56 -14.29 21.44
C SER A 214 3.23 -14.91 21.85
N VAL A 215 2.11 -14.21 21.60
CA VAL A 215 0.78 -14.65 22.01
C VAL A 215 -0.24 -14.41 20.90
N ALA A 216 -1.16 -15.34 20.73
CA ALA A 216 -2.36 -15.17 19.92
C ALA A 216 -3.59 -15.53 20.73
N VAL A 217 -4.69 -14.80 20.54
CA VAL A 217 -5.97 -15.04 21.21
C VAL A 217 -7.01 -15.33 20.14
N ALA A 218 -7.70 -16.46 20.25
CA ALA A 218 -8.78 -16.83 19.34
C ALA A 218 -10.08 -16.10 19.70
N ASP A 219 -11.08 -16.13 18.79
CA ASP A 219 -12.38 -15.48 19.01
C ASP A 219 -13.17 -16.03 20.21
N ASP A 220 -12.92 -17.28 20.60
CA ASP A 220 -13.50 -17.88 21.81
C ASP A 220 -12.78 -17.47 23.10
N GLY A 221 -11.71 -16.67 22.98
CA GLY A 221 -10.88 -16.21 24.07
C GLY A 221 -9.81 -17.20 24.54
N SER A 222 -9.75 -18.42 23.99
CA SER A 222 -8.59 -19.29 24.22
C SER A 222 -7.33 -18.65 23.62
N PHE A 223 -6.16 -19.00 24.15
CA PHE A 223 -4.92 -18.38 23.70
C PHE A 223 -3.75 -19.37 23.70
N LEU A 224 -2.80 -19.14 22.80
CA LEU A 224 -1.54 -19.85 22.71
C LEU A 224 -0.40 -18.88 22.98
N VAL A 225 0.47 -19.23 23.93
CA VAL A 225 1.71 -18.48 24.20
C VAL A 225 2.88 -19.32 23.67
N ALA A 226 3.72 -18.74 22.82
CA ALA A 226 4.94 -19.34 22.32
C ALA A 226 6.17 -18.59 22.85
N TRP A 227 7.31 -19.25 23.06
CA TRP A 227 8.52 -18.62 23.59
C TRP A 227 9.80 -19.38 23.21
N THR A 228 10.94 -18.69 23.31
CA THR A 228 12.27 -19.28 23.23
C THR A 228 12.71 -19.75 24.63
N ALA A 229 13.31 -20.93 24.73
CA ALA A 229 13.97 -21.38 25.96
C ALA A 229 15.39 -21.86 25.67
N ASP A 230 16.35 -21.58 26.57
CA ASP A 230 17.77 -21.97 26.39
C ASP A 230 18.10 -23.41 26.85
N GLN A 231 17.06 -24.15 27.24
CA GLN A 231 17.06 -25.57 27.63
C GLN A 231 15.65 -26.16 27.42
N GLY A 232 15.57 -27.50 27.39
CA GLY A 232 14.31 -28.23 27.57
C GLY A 232 13.93 -29.19 26.45
N ASP A 233 14.48 -29.01 25.24
CA ASP A 233 14.21 -29.83 24.06
C ASP A 233 15.35 -30.80 23.70
N GLY A 234 16.45 -30.72 24.46
CA GLY A 234 17.64 -31.57 24.34
C GLY A 234 18.80 -30.95 23.58
N SER A 235 18.70 -29.72 23.04
CA SER A 235 19.79 -29.07 22.32
C SER A 235 19.63 -27.55 22.21
N GLY A 236 20.59 -26.78 22.73
CA GLY A 236 20.68 -25.34 22.49
C GLY A 236 19.43 -24.57 22.91
N TYR A 237 19.09 -23.54 22.13
CA TYR A 237 17.79 -22.86 22.24
C TYR A 237 16.69 -23.65 21.53
N GLY A 238 15.52 -23.74 22.16
CA GLY A 238 14.32 -24.37 21.61
C GLY A 238 13.12 -23.44 21.58
N VAL A 239 12.13 -23.75 20.74
CA VAL A 239 10.85 -23.03 20.69
C VAL A 239 9.73 -23.89 21.27
N PHE A 240 9.02 -23.32 22.23
CA PHE A 240 7.94 -23.96 22.95
C PHE A 240 6.64 -23.18 22.83
N ALA A 241 5.52 -23.84 23.08
CA ALA A 241 4.23 -23.20 23.20
C ALA A 241 3.34 -23.87 24.25
N ARG A 242 2.36 -23.15 24.79
CA ARG A 242 1.36 -23.71 25.71
C ARG A 242 0.01 -23.06 25.52
N ARG A 243 -1.02 -23.91 25.51
CA ARG A 243 -2.40 -23.52 25.26
C ARG A 243 -3.14 -23.27 26.56
N PHE A 244 -3.93 -22.21 26.58
CA PHE A 244 -4.78 -21.81 27.69
C PHE A 244 -6.23 -21.68 27.23
N ASP A 245 -7.16 -21.94 28.15
CA ASP A 245 -8.56 -21.61 27.94
C ASP A 245 -8.83 -20.11 28.15
N ALA A 246 -10.06 -19.69 27.86
CA ALA A 246 -10.51 -18.32 28.03
C ALA A 246 -10.62 -17.85 29.50
N ALA A 247 -10.24 -18.66 30.49
CA ALA A 247 -10.10 -18.26 31.89
C ALA A 247 -8.62 -18.16 32.31
N GLY A 248 -7.68 -18.55 31.44
CA GLY A 248 -6.25 -18.60 31.73
C GLY A 248 -5.79 -19.91 32.35
N ASN A 249 -6.60 -20.97 32.33
CA ASN A 249 -6.14 -22.30 32.75
C ASN A 249 -5.37 -22.96 31.61
N ALA A 250 -4.19 -23.48 31.91
CA ALA A 250 -3.45 -24.27 30.95
C ALA A 250 -4.21 -25.56 30.59
N THR A 251 -4.39 -25.78 29.29
CA THR A 251 -5.04 -26.97 28.74
C THR A 251 -4.05 -28.00 28.19
N THR A 252 -2.79 -27.61 28.09
CA THR A 252 -1.66 -28.48 27.70
C THR A 252 -0.49 -28.33 28.67
N GLY A 253 0.46 -29.26 28.58
CA GLY A 253 1.85 -28.99 29.00
C GLY A 253 2.58 -28.11 27.98
N ASP A 254 3.88 -27.91 28.19
CA ASP A 254 4.73 -27.23 27.21
C ASP A 254 4.89 -28.12 25.98
N LEU A 255 4.52 -27.57 24.83
CA LEU A 255 4.58 -28.21 23.52
C LEU A 255 5.90 -27.79 22.87
N VAL A 256 6.68 -28.75 22.36
CA VAL A 256 7.84 -28.44 21.50
C VAL A 256 7.32 -28.11 20.10
N VAL A 257 7.57 -26.89 19.64
CA VAL A 257 7.07 -26.42 18.34
C VAL A 257 7.82 -27.07 17.18
N PRO A 258 9.17 -27.04 17.13
CA PRO A 258 9.92 -27.75 16.10
C PRO A 258 9.70 -29.27 16.19
N THR A 259 9.76 -29.96 15.06
CA THR A 259 9.81 -31.44 15.06
C THR A 259 11.24 -31.95 15.20
N THR A 260 12.21 -31.18 14.69
CA THR A 260 13.64 -31.41 14.85
C THR A 260 14.20 -30.36 15.82
N THR A 261 14.89 -30.80 16.87
CA THR A 261 15.38 -29.93 17.95
C THR A 261 16.90 -29.74 17.93
N LEU A 262 17.60 -30.19 16.89
CA LEU A 262 19.06 -30.08 16.81
C LEU A 262 19.48 -28.64 16.50
N TYR A 263 20.55 -28.14 17.12
CA TYR A 263 20.96 -26.73 17.09
C TYR A 263 19.90 -25.80 17.69
N ASP A 264 20.03 -24.49 17.43
CA ASP A 264 19.18 -23.47 18.02
C ASP A 264 17.89 -23.26 17.21
N GLN A 265 16.81 -22.95 17.92
CA GLN A 265 15.55 -22.42 17.42
C GLN A 265 15.12 -21.26 18.31
N SER A 266 14.66 -20.17 17.71
CA SER A 266 14.37 -18.93 18.45
C SER A 266 13.32 -18.07 17.76
N THR A 267 12.96 -16.97 18.43
CA THR A 267 12.12 -15.87 17.91
C THR A 267 10.78 -16.36 17.34
N PRO A 268 9.92 -17.01 18.15
CA PRO A 268 8.63 -17.44 17.67
C PRO A 268 7.68 -16.27 17.44
N SER A 269 6.81 -16.40 16.44
CA SER A 269 5.63 -15.57 16.22
C SER A 269 4.41 -16.48 16.05
N VAL A 270 3.29 -16.15 16.68
CA VAL A 270 2.07 -16.98 16.66
C VAL A 270 0.85 -16.18 16.19
N ALA A 271 0.00 -16.82 15.40
CA ALA A 271 -1.32 -16.31 15.01
C ALA A 271 -2.42 -17.36 15.22
N ALA A 272 -3.63 -16.90 15.58
CA ALA A 272 -4.82 -17.72 15.70
C ALA A 272 -5.53 -17.80 14.34
N LEU A 273 -5.74 -19.01 13.80
CA LEU A 273 -6.36 -19.16 12.49
C LEU A 273 -7.89 -19.04 12.60
N SER A 274 -8.53 -18.32 11.66
CA SER A 274 -9.99 -18.14 11.61
C SER A 274 -10.75 -19.46 11.41
N THR A 275 -10.11 -20.48 10.83
CA THR A 275 -10.63 -21.85 10.72
C THR A 275 -10.56 -22.65 12.03
N GLY A 276 -10.03 -22.03 13.09
CA GLY A 276 -9.62 -22.69 14.33
C GLY A 276 -8.18 -23.21 14.25
N GLY A 277 -7.55 -23.34 15.43
CA GLY A 277 -6.15 -23.71 15.54
C GLY A 277 -5.19 -22.52 15.47
N TRP A 278 -3.93 -22.80 15.21
CA TRP A 278 -2.84 -21.84 15.35
C TRP A 278 -1.77 -22.07 14.28
N VAL A 279 -1.01 -21.03 13.96
CA VAL A 279 0.26 -21.15 13.24
C VAL A 279 1.36 -20.51 14.07
N VAL A 280 2.50 -21.20 14.19
CA VAL A 280 3.70 -20.67 14.85
C VAL A 280 4.83 -20.65 13.85
N ALA A 281 5.40 -19.48 13.58
CA ALA A 281 6.61 -19.29 12.78
C ALA A 281 7.83 -19.09 13.69
N TRP A 282 9.01 -19.59 13.31
CA TRP A 282 10.24 -19.44 14.09
C TRP A 282 11.51 -19.43 13.23
N THR A 283 12.61 -18.93 13.80
CA THR A 283 13.95 -19.02 13.23
C THR A 283 14.59 -20.34 13.65
N SER A 284 15.14 -21.10 12.71
CA SER A 284 15.83 -22.37 12.95
C SER A 284 17.24 -22.35 12.35
N TYR A 285 18.25 -22.78 13.11
CA TYR A 285 19.64 -22.86 12.68
C TYR A 285 20.00 -24.20 12.00
N LEU A 286 19.00 -24.88 11.39
CA LEU A 286 19.07 -26.17 10.69
C LEU A 286 18.57 -26.12 9.24
N GLN A 287 19.15 -26.96 8.38
CA GLN A 287 18.55 -27.39 7.11
C GLN A 287 17.71 -28.66 7.29
N GLU A 288 16.45 -28.63 6.88
CA GLU A 288 15.65 -29.86 6.68
C GLU A 288 15.95 -30.58 5.35
N THR A 289 17.13 -30.36 4.75
CA THR A 289 17.63 -31.18 3.62
C THR A 289 19.10 -31.60 3.82
N PRO A 290 19.47 -32.88 3.60
CA PRO A 290 20.83 -33.39 3.87
C PRO A 290 21.99 -32.83 3.01
N SER A 291 21.77 -31.79 2.20
CA SER A 291 22.62 -31.47 1.05
C SER A 291 23.25 -30.08 1.02
N GLN A 292 23.10 -29.22 2.01
CA GLN A 292 23.85 -27.96 2.06
C GLN A 292 24.65 -27.79 3.37
N VAL A 293 25.81 -27.14 3.28
CA VAL A 293 26.78 -27.08 4.38
C VAL A 293 26.81 -25.65 4.94
N GLY A 294 26.29 -25.46 6.17
CA GLY A 294 26.43 -24.26 7.02
C GLY A 294 25.25 -24.01 7.99
N PRO A 295 25.47 -23.57 9.25
CA PRO A 295 24.41 -23.29 10.25
C PRO A 295 23.77 -21.92 10.01
N GLN A 296 23.15 -21.74 8.84
CA GLN A 296 22.46 -20.49 8.55
C GLN A 296 21.01 -20.56 9.05
N PRO A 297 20.50 -19.49 9.69
CA PRO A 297 19.11 -19.45 10.11
C PRO A 297 18.18 -19.48 8.89
N ILE A 298 17.11 -20.25 8.99
CA ILE A 298 15.97 -20.25 8.07
C ILE A 298 14.66 -20.15 8.85
N VAL A 299 13.59 -19.69 8.20
CA VAL A 299 12.28 -19.56 8.83
C VAL A 299 11.42 -20.79 8.53
N PHE A 300 10.82 -21.34 9.57
CA PHE A 300 9.80 -22.38 9.48
C PHE A 300 8.48 -21.91 10.07
N ALA A 301 7.40 -22.60 9.71
CA ALA A 301 6.10 -22.50 10.35
C ALA A 301 5.51 -23.88 10.63
N GLN A 302 4.72 -24.00 11.69
CA GLN A 302 4.00 -25.21 12.06
C GLN A 302 2.57 -24.84 12.39
N ARG A 303 1.65 -25.55 11.74
CA ARG A 303 0.23 -25.44 12.04
C ARG A 303 -0.15 -26.36 13.19
N PHE A 304 -1.06 -25.90 14.03
CA PHE A 304 -1.64 -26.65 15.13
C PHE A 304 -3.16 -26.62 15.03
N ASP A 305 -3.81 -27.72 15.40
CA ASP A 305 -5.25 -27.77 15.56
C ASP A 305 -5.70 -27.03 16.84
N ALA A 306 -7.01 -26.90 17.02
CA ALA A 306 -7.59 -26.22 18.18
C ALA A 306 -7.23 -26.85 19.54
N SER A 307 -6.80 -28.13 19.56
CA SER A 307 -6.35 -28.84 20.76
C SER A 307 -4.84 -28.73 21.04
N GLY A 308 -4.07 -28.13 20.12
CA GLY A 308 -2.62 -28.04 20.19
C GLY A 308 -1.88 -29.23 19.56
N GLY A 309 -2.57 -30.07 18.79
CA GLY A 309 -1.95 -31.11 17.97
C GLY A 309 -1.33 -30.53 16.69
N LYS A 310 -0.12 -30.98 16.31
CA LYS A 310 0.50 -30.55 15.04
C LYS A 310 -0.32 -31.02 13.84
N VAL A 311 -0.54 -30.12 12.88
CA VAL A 311 -1.24 -30.38 11.61
C VAL A 311 -0.23 -30.31 10.47
N GLY A 312 0.00 -31.43 9.80
CA GLY A 312 0.97 -31.54 8.71
C GLY A 312 2.43 -31.48 9.18
N ALA A 313 3.35 -31.56 8.21
CA ALA A 313 4.78 -31.36 8.44
C ALA A 313 5.09 -29.85 8.64
N PRO A 314 6.26 -29.50 9.23
CA PRO A 314 6.76 -28.14 9.22
C PRO A 314 6.81 -27.58 7.79
N ILE A 315 6.43 -26.32 7.65
CA ILE A 315 6.49 -25.55 6.42
C ILE A 315 7.81 -24.80 6.45
N GLN A 316 8.72 -25.09 5.53
CA GLN A 316 9.86 -24.21 5.30
C GLN A 316 9.32 -22.96 4.61
N VAL A 317 9.34 -21.82 5.32
CA VAL A 317 8.75 -20.58 4.80
C VAL A 317 9.54 -20.04 3.62
N THR A 318 10.83 -20.38 3.58
CA THR A 318 11.80 -19.73 2.72
C THR A 318 12.38 -20.62 1.62
N ALA A 319 12.82 -20.01 0.54
CA ALA A 319 13.61 -20.57 -0.54
C ALA A 319 15.11 -20.36 -0.29
N GLN A 320 15.96 -21.23 -0.85
CA GLN A 320 17.42 -21.26 -0.60
C GLN A 320 18.22 -20.16 -1.34
N ALA A 321 17.60 -19.05 -1.73
CA ALA A 321 18.26 -17.97 -2.48
C ALA A 321 18.96 -16.92 -1.59
N PHE A 322 18.91 -17.06 -0.26
CA PHE A 322 19.43 -16.11 0.73
C PHE A 322 20.34 -16.78 1.74
N ASP A 323 21.26 -16.00 2.30
CA ASP A 323 22.32 -16.48 3.19
C ASP A 323 21.83 -16.72 4.61
N ARG A 324 20.95 -15.84 5.11
CA ARG A 324 20.38 -15.90 6.46
C ARG A 324 18.93 -15.45 6.39
N GLN A 325 18.02 -16.15 7.05
CA GLN A 325 16.60 -15.83 7.06
C GLN A 325 16.04 -16.01 8.48
N GLU A 326 15.63 -14.92 9.11
CA GLU A 326 15.38 -14.85 10.55
C GLU A 326 14.32 -13.80 10.91
N ASN A 327 13.96 -13.75 12.19
CA ASN A 327 13.00 -12.80 12.78
C ASN A 327 11.64 -12.78 12.07
N PRO A 328 10.90 -13.90 12.09
CA PRO A 328 9.61 -13.97 11.43
C PRO A 328 8.51 -13.23 12.20
N SER A 329 7.56 -12.68 11.46
CA SER A 329 6.25 -12.21 11.94
C SER A 329 5.17 -12.93 11.15
N VAL A 330 4.15 -13.48 11.83
CA VAL A 330 3.01 -14.15 11.19
C VAL A 330 1.70 -13.53 11.64
N ASP A 331 0.77 -13.37 10.72
CA ASP A 331 -0.62 -13.04 11.03
C ASP A 331 -1.60 -13.87 10.18
N ALA A 332 -2.80 -14.09 10.73
CA ALA A 332 -3.83 -14.95 10.13
C ALA A 332 -4.82 -14.14 9.30
N GLU A 333 -5.15 -14.66 8.12
CA GLU A 333 -6.10 -14.01 7.22
C GLU A 333 -7.54 -14.49 7.47
N SER A 334 -8.50 -13.61 7.16
CA SER A 334 -9.93 -13.91 7.29
C SER A 334 -10.41 -15.09 6.44
N ASP A 335 -9.68 -15.47 5.39
CA ASP A 335 -9.96 -16.63 4.54
C ASP A 335 -9.43 -17.97 5.10
N GLY A 336 -8.78 -17.93 6.27
CA GLY A 336 -8.16 -19.10 6.92
C GLY A 336 -6.70 -19.32 6.55
N GLY A 337 -6.18 -18.57 5.59
CA GLY A 337 -4.75 -18.50 5.28
C GLY A 337 -3.96 -17.73 6.33
N PHE A 338 -2.68 -17.51 6.02
CA PHE A 338 -1.79 -16.71 6.85
C PHE A 338 -0.65 -16.15 6.01
N VAL A 339 -0.07 -15.07 6.51
CA VAL A 339 1.04 -14.38 5.88
C VAL A 339 2.24 -14.36 6.82
N VAL A 340 3.43 -14.66 6.30
CA VAL A 340 4.68 -14.63 7.07
C VAL A 340 5.62 -13.60 6.45
N ALA A 341 6.11 -12.66 7.24
CA ALA A 341 7.18 -11.74 6.89
C ALA A 341 8.47 -12.11 7.63
N TRP A 342 9.64 -11.91 7.02
CA TRP A 342 10.94 -12.20 7.65
C TRP A 342 12.07 -11.33 7.10
N GLN A 343 13.16 -11.25 7.86
CA GLN A 343 14.40 -10.62 7.41
C GLN A 343 15.25 -11.63 6.64
N ALA A 344 15.82 -11.24 5.51
CA ALA A 344 16.68 -12.06 4.66
C ALA A 344 17.98 -11.33 4.30
N THR A 345 19.13 -12.00 4.45
CA THR A 345 20.44 -11.46 4.03
C THR A 345 20.77 -11.91 2.61
N LEU A 346 21.04 -10.96 1.72
CA LEU A 346 21.39 -11.23 0.32
C LEU A 346 22.76 -11.88 0.18
N LEU A 347 22.80 -13.01 -0.54
CA LEU A 347 24.02 -13.78 -0.85
C LEU A 347 25.15 -12.90 -1.43
N ALA A 348 24.77 -11.99 -2.33
CA ALA A 348 25.70 -11.27 -3.18
C ALA A 348 26.34 -10.06 -2.49
N THR A 349 25.61 -9.39 -1.58
CA THR A 349 26.01 -8.10 -1.01
C THR A 349 26.16 -8.13 0.51
N GLY A 350 25.50 -9.08 1.19
CA GLY A 350 25.40 -9.09 2.66
C GLY A 350 24.36 -8.11 3.22
N ASP A 351 23.66 -7.36 2.37
CA ASP A 351 22.61 -6.44 2.81
C ASP A 351 21.42 -7.22 3.38
N ARG A 352 20.81 -6.68 4.44
CA ARG A 352 19.56 -7.21 5.00
C ARG A 352 18.38 -6.62 4.25
N GLN A 353 17.44 -7.48 3.88
CA GLN A 353 16.21 -7.18 3.17
C GLN A 353 15.03 -7.77 3.94
N VAL A 354 13.81 -7.36 3.60
CA VAL A 354 12.59 -7.91 4.19
C VAL A 354 11.74 -8.59 3.12
N ARG A 355 11.16 -9.73 3.47
CA ARG A 355 10.48 -10.65 2.56
C ARG A 355 9.14 -11.06 3.13
N ILE A 356 8.25 -11.52 2.25
CA ILE A 356 6.91 -11.97 2.61
C ILE A 356 6.47 -13.16 1.75
N GLN A 357 5.67 -14.05 2.35
CA GLN A 357 5.03 -15.17 1.69
C GLN A 357 3.64 -15.41 2.29
N ARG A 358 2.65 -15.51 1.41
CA ARG A 358 1.27 -15.84 1.74
C ARG A 358 1.01 -17.34 1.58
N TYR A 359 0.20 -17.91 2.46
CA TYR A 359 -0.18 -19.32 2.49
C TYR A 359 -1.70 -19.48 2.59
N ASP A 360 -2.23 -20.54 1.98
CA ASP A 360 -3.63 -20.94 2.16
C ASP A 360 -3.86 -21.58 3.54
N ALA A 361 -5.13 -21.87 3.83
CA ALA A 361 -5.54 -22.59 5.04
C ALA A 361 -4.99 -24.02 5.13
N ALA A 362 -4.42 -24.59 4.06
CA ALA A 362 -3.73 -25.88 4.08
C ALA A 362 -2.21 -25.74 4.32
N GLY A 363 -1.65 -24.52 4.26
CA GLY A 363 -0.21 -24.26 4.33
C GLY A 363 0.50 -24.35 2.98
N VAL A 364 -0.23 -24.25 1.87
CA VAL A 364 0.30 -24.17 0.50
C VAL A 364 0.59 -22.71 0.17
N SER A 365 1.78 -22.41 -0.37
CA SER A 365 2.18 -21.05 -0.71
C SER A 365 1.39 -20.49 -1.91
N ALA A 366 0.92 -19.24 -1.80
CA ALA A 366 0.40 -18.45 -2.93
C ALA A 366 1.56 -17.84 -3.71
N GLY A 367 1.92 -18.45 -4.84
CA GLY A 367 3.01 -17.97 -5.69
C GLY A 367 4.38 -18.11 -5.02
N GLY A 368 5.32 -17.24 -5.40
CA GLY A 368 6.65 -17.17 -4.81
C GLY A 368 6.82 -16.01 -3.81
N GLU A 369 7.98 -16.00 -3.16
CA GLU A 369 8.33 -14.98 -2.17
C GLU A 369 8.44 -13.58 -2.80
N LEU A 370 7.88 -12.59 -2.12
CA LEU A 370 7.92 -11.19 -2.53
C LEU A 370 8.83 -10.37 -1.60
N PRO A 371 9.52 -9.34 -2.11
CA PRO A 371 10.14 -8.35 -1.24
C PRO A 371 9.05 -7.50 -0.59
N LEU A 372 9.19 -7.25 0.71
CA LEU A 372 8.29 -6.33 1.42
C LEU A 372 8.61 -4.88 1.06
N ASN A 373 9.88 -4.59 0.76
CA ASN A 373 10.40 -3.32 0.33
C ASN A 373 10.60 -3.21 -1.19
N SER A 374 10.56 -2.00 -1.73
CA SER A 374 11.01 -1.60 -3.06
C SER A 374 12.38 -0.92 -3.06
N THR A 375 12.85 -0.43 -1.90
CA THR A 375 14.15 0.25 -1.76
C THR A 375 15.29 -0.77 -1.68
N PRO A 376 16.23 -0.82 -2.66
CA PRO A 376 17.25 -1.87 -2.71
C PRO A 376 18.51 -1.55 -1.90
N THR A 377 18.65 -0.32 -1.40
CA THR A 377 19.87 0.15 -0.71
C THR A 377 19.68 0.20 0.80
N GLY A 378 20.73 -0.16 1.54
CA GLY A 378 20.71 -0.11 3.00
C GLY A 378 20.00 -1.31 3.62
N ASP A 379 20.21 -1.48 4.92
CA ASP A 379 19.63 -2.59 5.67
C ASP A 379 18.14 -2.36 5.94
N GLN A 380 17.35 -3.41 5.67
CA GLN A 380 15.94 -3.51 6.00
C GLN A 380 15.74 -4.64 7.01
N VAL A 381 15.16 -4.34 8.17
CA VAL A 381 15.16 -5.26 9.33
C VAL A 381 13.87 -5.18 10.14
N SER A 382 13.67 -6.17 11.02
CA SER A 382 12.56 -6.23 11.99
C SER A 382 11.18 -6.05 11.36
N PRO A 383 10.78 -6.90 10.39
CA PRO A 383 9.48 -6.79 9.77
C PRO A 383 8.36 -7.23 10.73
N ALA A 384 7.23 -6.55 10.66
CA ALA A 384 5.96 -6.96 11.27
C ALA A 384 4.85 -6.93 10.21
N VAL A 385 3.92 -7.89 10.25
CA VAL A 385 2.80 -7.99 9.31
C VAL A 385 1.47 -8.01 10.05
N ALA A 386 0.44 -7.37 9.46
CA ALA A 386 -0.93 -7.43 9.93
C ALA A 386 -1.89 -7.69 8.77
N ALA A 387 -2.74 -8.72 8.91
CA ALA A 387 -3.79 -9.07 7.97
C ALA A 387 -5.00 -8.15 8.14
N GLN A 388 -5.50 -7.65 7.02
CA GLN A 388 -6.68 -6.80 6.94
C GLN A 388 -7.87 -7.58 6.33
N PRO A 389 -9.11 -7.11 6.54
CA PRO A 389 -10.27 -7.69 5.88
C PRO A 389 -10.14 -7.72 4.35
N GLY A 390 -10.72 -8.75 3.72
CA GLY A 390 -10.79 -8.88 2.26
C GLY A 390 -9.53 -9.43 1.58
N GLY A 391 -8.65 -10.11 2.31
CA GLY A 391 -7.41 -10.67 1.77
C GLY A 391 -6.34 -9.61 1.47
N ARG A 392 -6.37 -8.51 2.22
CA ARG A 392 -5.34 -7.47 2.22
C ARG A 392 -4.45 -7.64 3.45
N PHE A 393 -3.24 -7.10 3.40
CA PHE A 393 -2.35 -7.04 4.56
C PHE A 393 -1.33 -5.92 4.38
N VAL A 394 -0.79 -5.47 5.50
CA VAL A 394 0.27 -4.46 5.57
C VAL A 394 1.49 -5.04 6.26
N GLY A 395 2.67 -4.80 5.72
CA GLY A 395 3.93 -5.03 6.40
C GLY A 395 4.62 -3.72 6.73
N VAL A 396 5.28 -3.66 7.89
CA VAL A 396 6.12 -2.53 8.33
C VAL A 396 7.50 -3.03 8.73
N TRP A 397 8.54 -2.23 8.55
CA TRP A 397 9.92 -2.59 8.88
C TRP A 397 10.80 -1.36 9.16
N SER A 398 12.00 -1.59 9.70
CA SER A 398 13.03 -0.55 9.88
C SER A 398 13.96 -0.51 8.67
N SER A 399 14.20 0.67 8.12
CA SER A 399 15.04 0.92 6.94
C SER A 399 16.19 1.86 7.27
N PHE A 400 17.41 1.50 6.89
CA PHE A 400 18.60 2.33 7.12
C PHE A 400 18.85 3.31 5.96
N GLY A 401 18.88 4.61 6.26
CA GLY A 401 19.30 5.69 5.35
C GLY A 401 18.21 6.22 4.43
N GLN A 402 17.03 5.58 4.41
CA GLN A 402 16.00 5.88 3.41
C GLN A 402 15.27 7.20 3.66
N ASP A 403 15.10 7.61 4.91
CA ASP A 403 14.48 8.89 5.28
C ASP A 403 15.48 10.07 5.29
N GLY A 404 16.70 9.85 4.77
CA GLY A 404 17.79 10.83 4.79
C GLY A 404 18.56 10.90 6.11
N SER A 405 18.26 10.01 7.07
CA SER A 405 18.88 9.96 8.39
C SER A 405 19.44 8.55 8.68
N SER A 406 19.35 8.07 9.92
CA SER A 406 19.84 6.76 10.35
C SER A 406 18.83 5.65 10.05
N TRP A 407 17.92 5.30 10.97
CA TRP A 407 16.87 4.32 10.75
C TRP A 407 15.51 5.01 10.72
N GLY A 408 14.69 4.72 9.71
CA GLY A 408 13.28 5.11 9.64
C GLY A 408 12.35 3.89 9.60
N ILE A 409 11.05 4.10 9.76
CA ILE A 409 10.03 3.05 9.66
C ILE A 409 9.30 3.20 8.33
N PHE A 410 9.19 2.11 7.59
CA PHE A 410 8.54 2.06 6.29
C PHE A 410 7.48 0.97 6.26
N GLY A 411 6.54 1.09 5.34
CA GLY A 411 5.45 0.15 5.16
C GLY A 411 5.11 -0.09 3.70
N GLN A 412 4.51 -1.25 3.45
CA GLN A 412 3.97 -1.62 2.15
C GLN A 412 2.70 -2.44 2.31
N ARG A 413 1.73 -2.20 1.42
CA ARG A 413 0.44 -2.89 1.40
C ARG A 413 0.38 -3.91 0.28
N PHE A 414 -0.38 -4.97 0.51
CA PHE A 414 -0.57 -6.06 -0.41
C PHE A 414 -2.01 -6.58 -0.35
N GLY A 415 -2.41 -7.32 -1.38
CA GLY A 415 -3.65 -8.08 -1.36
C GLY A 415 -4.38 -8.01 -2.68
N THR A 416 -5.71 -8.03 -2.61
CA THR A 416 -6.57 -7.83 -3.79
C THR A 416 -7.05 -6.38 -3.81
N PRO A 417 -6.98 -5.66 -4.95
CA PRO A 417 -7.61 -4.36 -5.10
C PRO A 417 -9.11 -4.44 -4.82
N LEU A 418 -9.70 -3.38 -4.24
CA LEU A 418 -11.14 -3.32 -3.94
C LEU A 418 -12.00 -3.38 -5.21
N GLU A 419 -11.56 -2.72 -6.28
CA GLU A 419 -12.24 -2.69 -7.58
C GLU A 419 -11.24 -2.98 -8.71
N PRO A 420 -10.83 -4.24 -8.93
CA PRO A 420 -9.75 -4.56 -9.88
C PRO A 420 -9.99 -4.00 -11.29
N CYS A 421 -8.99 -3.31 -11.84
CA CYS A 421 -9.06 -2.84 -13.21
C CYS A 421 -8.73 -3.97 -14.21
N ALA A 422 -9.74 -4.37 -15.00
CA ALA A 422 -9.54 -5.25 -16.15
C ALA A 422 -9.59 -4.42 -17.45
N PRO A 423 -8.49 -4.33 -18.22
CA PRO A 423 -8.50 -3.58 -19.46
C PRO A 423 -9.45 -4.23 -20.47
N GLY A 424 -10.21 -3.42 -21.18
CA GLY A 424 -11.21 -3.89 -22.12
C GLY A 424 -11.55 -2.84 -23.17
N PRO A 425 -12.45 -3.15 -24.12
CA PRO A 425 -12.77 -2.25 -25.23
C PRO A 425 -13.26 -0.86 -24.79
N THR A 426 -13.79 -0.71 -23.58
CA THR A 426 -14.33 0.54 -23.01
C THR A 426 -13.71 0.90 -21.67
N THR A 427 -12.67 0.18 -21.24
CA THR A 427 -12.06 0.35 -19.92
C THR A 427 -10.56 0.53 -20.08
N LEU A 428 -10.08 1.71 -19.69
CA LEU A 428 -8.66 2.05 -19.68
C LEU A 428 -8.12 1.83 -18.25
N CYS A 429 -7.04 1.07 -18.14
CA CYS A 429 -6.33 0.85 -16.88
C CYS A 429 -5.01 1.60 -16.90
N LEU A 430 -4.77 2.46 -15.92
CA LEU A 430 -3.58 3.31 -15.77
C LEU A 430 -2.86 3.05 -14.43
N ASN A 431 -1.59 3.43 -14.33
CA ASN A 431 -0.66 3.16 -13.22
C ASN A 431 -0.70 1.68 -12.80
N ASP A 432 -0.24 0.79 -13.67
CA ASP A 432 -0.20 -0.66 -13.42
C ASP A 432 -1.55 -1.29 -13.03
N GLY A 433 -2.65 -0.70 -13.53
CA GLY A 433 -3.99 -1.18 -13.26
C GLY A 433 -4.62 -0.62 -11.98
N ARG A 434 -3.97 0.33 -11.31
CA ARG A 434 -4.57 1.03 -10.17
C ARG A 434 -5.75 1.88 -10.59
N PHE A 435 -5.68 2.66 -11.66
CA PHE A 435 -6.77 3.55 -12.05
C PHE A 435 -7.58 2.99 -13.21
N LYS A 436 -8.86 2.75 -12.95
CA LYS A 436 -9.86 2.40 -13.96
C LYS A 436 -10.50 3.68 -14.49
N VAL A 437 -10.44 3.90 -15.79
CA VAL A 437 -11.09 5.02 -16.47
C VAL A 437 -12.14 4.51 -17.46
N GLU A 438 -13.34 5.06 -17.36
CA GLU A 438 -14.48 4.79 -18.25
C GLU A 438 -15.04 6.12 -18.77
N VAL A 439 -15.43 6.15 -20.04
CA VAL A 439 -15.92 7.36 -20.70
C VAL A 439 -17.24 7.07 -21.39
N GLY A 440 -18.26 7.87 -21.09
CA GLY A 440 -19.55 7.90 -21.80
C GLY A 440 -19.68 9.16 -22.65
N TRP A 441 -20.43 9.08 -23.75
CA TRP A 441 -20.71 10.21 -24.62
C TRP A 441 -22.19 10.28 -25.04
N ALA A 442 -22.68 11.49 -25.35
CA ALA A 442 -24.00 11.69 -25.95
C ALA A 442 -24.01 12.87 -26.94
N THR A 443 -24.74 12.72 -28.05
CA THR A 443 -24.87 13.75 -29.09
C THR A 443 -26.21 14.50 -28.98
N ALA A 444 -26.32 15.62 -29.70
CA ALA A 444 -27.54 16.43 -29.74
C ALA A 444 -28.75 15.72 -30.36
N LEU A 445 -28.53 14.61 -31.07
CA LEU A 445 -29.59 13.79 -31.66
C LEU A 445 -30.12 12.72 -30.70
N GLY A 446 -29.62 12.67 -29.46
CA GLY A 446 -30.05 11.73 -28.43
C GLY A 446 -29.40 10.34 -28.52
N THR A 447 -28.46 10.13 -29.44
CA THR A 447 -27.60 8.94 -29.44
C THR A 447 -26.52 9.08 -28.38
N SER A 448 -26.28 8.00 -27.64
CA SER A 448 -25.24 7.91 -26.61
C SER A 448 -24.54 6.56 -26.67
N GLY A 449 -23.34 6.48 -26.10
CA GLY A 449 -22.56 5.25 -26.02
C GLY A 449 -21.37 5.37 -25.08
N GLU A 450 -20.61 4.28 -25.00
CA GLU A 450 -19.32 4.25 -24.31
C GLU A 450 -18.20 4.63 -25.28
N GLY A 451 -17.17 5.28 -24.77
CA GLY A 451 -15.94 5.52 -25.47
C GLY A 451 -15.08 4.25 -25.48
N HIS A 452 -14.32 4.08 -26.55
CA HIS A 452 -13.45 2.94 -26.72
C HIS A 452 -12.03 3.26 -26.29
N ALA A 453 -11.52 2.50 -25.33
CA ALA A 453 -10.26 2.75 -24.65
C ALA A 453 -9.04 2.23 -25.44
N VAL A 454 -7.96 3.02 -25.46
CA VAL A 454 -6.65 2.59 -25.95
C VAL A 454 -5.56 3.13 -25.01
N ALA A 455 -4.75 2.23 -24.46
CA ALA A 455 -3.59 2.59 -23.65
C ALA A 455 -2.44 3.09 -24.54
N LEU A 456 -1.73 4.13 -24.10
CA LEU A 456 -0.53 4.65 -24.75
C LEU A 456 0.72 4.35 -23.94
N THR A 457 0.67 4.66 -22.65
CA THR A 457 1.71 4.44 -21.65
C THR A 457 1.05 3.93 -20.38
N ASP A 458 1.83 3.58 -19.35
CA ASP A 458 1.25 3.13 -18.07
C ASP A 458 0.36 4.22 -17.44
N ASP A 459 0.67 5.50 -17.67
CA ASP A 459 -0.04 6.62 -17.05
C ASP A 459 -1.02 7.32 -17.98
N THR A 460 -0.97 7.04 -19.30
CA THR A 460 -1.76 7.77 -20.31
C THR A 460 -2.49 6.83 -21.27
N GLY A 461 -3.73 7.20 -21.62
CA GLY A 461 -4.46 6.60 -22.74
C GLY A 461 -5.42 7.57 -23.41
N TYR A 462 -6.15 7.08 -24.40
CA TYR A 462 -7.14 7.86 -25.12
C TYR A 462 -8.43 7.08 -25.37
N PHE A 463 -9.48 7.81 -25.73
CA PHE A 463 -10.77 7.28 -26.13
C PHE A 463 -11.20 7.80 -27.50
N TRP A 464 -11.82 6.92 -28.29
CA TRP A 464 -12.54 7.27 -29.52
C TRP A 464 -14.02 6.87 -29.39
N PHE A 465 -14.92 7.58 -30.10
CA PHE A 465 -16.37 7.37 -29.96
C PHE A 465 -17.02 6.71 -31.17
N PHE A 466 -16.80 7.28 -32.37
CA PHE A 466 -17.51 6.90 -33.58
C PHE A 466 -16.67 6.06 -34.53
N ASP A 467 -15.36 6.37 -34.60
CA ASP A 467 -14.41 5.76 -35.51
C ASP A 467 -13.04 5.71 -34.82
N ALA A 468 -12.38 4.56 -34.90
CA ALA A 468 -11.05 4.34 -34.32
C ALA A 468 -9.95 5.22 -34.94
N ALA A 469 -10.18 5.79 -36.13
CA ALA A 469 -9.29 6.77 -36.74
C ALA A 469 -9.31 8.14 -36.02
N ASN A 470 -10.34 8.41 -35.22
CA ASN A 470 -10.61 9.72 -34.62
C ASN A 470 -10.54 9.67 -33.10
N VAL A 471 -9.44 10.19 -32.55
CA VAL A 471 -9.30 10.39 -31.10
C VAL A 471 -10.20 11.53 -30.65
N GLU A 472 -10.91 11.32 -29.54
CA GLU A 472 -11.86 12.28 -28.98
C GLU A 472 -11.42 12.79 -27.61
N ILE A 473 -10.85 11.93 -26.75
CA ILE A 473 -10.35 12.29 -25.42
C ILE A 473 -8.98 11.68 -25.21
N VAL A 474 -8.05 12.43 -24.63
CA VAL A 474 -6.80 11.91 -24.06
C VAL A 474 -6.82 12.18 -22.55
N ILE A 475 -6.37 11.21 -21.76
CA ILE A 475 -6.35 11.30 -20.30
C ILE A 475 -5.07 10.68 -19.74
N LYS A 476 -4.50 11.33 -18.72
CA LYS A 476 -3.44 10.76 -17.89
C LYS A 476 -3.77 10.85 -16.41
N VAL A 477 -3.32 9.85 -15.66
CA VAL A 477 -3.31 9.87 -14.20
C VAL A 477 -1.85 9.77 -13.77
N LEU A 478 -1.34 10.80 -13.11
CA LEU A 478 0.06 10.89 -12.73
C LEU A 478 0.23 10.67 -11.23
N GLU A 479 1.25 9.90 -10.87
CA GLU A 479 1.72 9.78 -9.49
C GLU A 479 2.48 11.06 -9.07
N ALA A 480 1.86 11.91 -8.26
CA ALA A 480 2.47 13.14 -7.72
C ALA A 480 2.73 13.03 -6.21
N CYS A 481 2.97 11.81 -5.70
CA CYS A 481 3.09 11.53 -4.27
C CYS A 481 4.16 12.34 -3.56
N THR A 482 5.29 12.62 -4.22
CA THR A 482 6.33 13.49 -3.68
C THR A 482 6.42 14.76 -4.51
N PRO A 483 6.25 15.98 -3.95
CA PRO A 483 5.93 16.30 -2.55
C PRO A 483 4.42 16.41 -2.22
N PHE A 484 3.51 16.13 -3.16
CA PHE A 484 2.11 16.55 -3.03
C PHE A 484 1.19 15.53 -2.34
N GLY A 485 1.59 14.27 -2.27
CA GLY A 485 0.88 13.20 -1.55
C GLY A 485 -0.39 12.71 -2.24
N ASN A 486 -0.58 12.99 -3.53
CA ASN A 486 -1.79 12.62 -4.27
C ASN A 486 -1.49 12.27 -5.75
N TYR A 487 -2.48 11.67 -6.41
CA TYR A 487 -2.50 11.46 -7.86
C TYR A 487 -3.24 12.59 -8.56
N TRP A 488 -2.73 12.98 -9.72
CA TRP A 488 -3.31 14.06 -10.51
C TRP A 488 -3.98 13.51 -11.77
N VAL A 489 -5.17 14.00 -12.08
CA VAL A 489 -5.90 13.61 -13.30
C VAL A 489 -5.89 14.77 -14.28
N PHE A 490 -5.36 14.53 -15.47
CA PHE A 490 -5.40 15.48 -16.58
C PHE A 490 -6.15 14.88 -17.75
N ALA A 491 -7.06 15.65 -18.36
CA ALA A 491 -7.72 15.23 -19.60
C ALA A 491 -7.90 16.41 -20.56
N GLY A 492 -7.77 16.12 -21.85
CA GLY A 492 -8.03 17.03 -22.95
C GLY A 492 -8.96 16.38 -23.97
N GLY A 493 -9.80 17.19 -24.61
CA GLY A 493 -10.78 16.68 -25.57
C GLY A 493 -10.76 17.42 -26.90
N LEU A 494 -11.07 16.66 -27.95
CA LEU A 494 -11.10 17.07 -29.36
C LEU A 494 -12.54 17.08 -29.89
N THR A 495 -13.50 17.29 -28.99
CA THR A 495 -14.93 17.05 -29.20
C THR A 495 -15.82 18.15 -28.60
N ASP A 496 -17.06 18.24 -29.06
CA ASP A 496 -18.11 19.12 -28.54
C ASP A 496 -19.38 18.35 -28.12
N VAL A 497 -19.34 17.02 -28.21
CA VAL A 497 -20.40 16.15 -27.67
C VAL A 497 -20.39 16.19 -26.14
N GLN A 498 -21.49 15.75 -25.52
CA GLN A 498 -21.48 15.53 -24.08
C GLN A 498 -20.51 14.40 -23.76
N VAL A 499 -19.69 14.57 -22.74
CA VAL A 499 -18.75 13.55 -22.25
C VAL A 499 -18.91 13.40 -20.74
N SER A 500 -18.93 12.16 -20.26
CA SER A 500 -18.79 11.82 -18.84
C SER A 500 -17.57 10.93 -18.66
N ILE A 501 -16.67 11.30 -17.76
CA ILE A 501 -15.48 10.50 -17.44
C ILE A 501 -15.62 10.03 -15.99
N VAL A 502 -15.42 8.74 -15.74
CA VAL A 502 -15.37 8.16 -14.39
C VAL A 502 -13.97 7.59 -14.19
N VAL A 503 -13.28 8.07 -13.16
CA VAL A 503 -11.98 7.56 -12.71
C VAL A 503 -12.18 6.89 -11.36
N THR A 504 -11.84 5.60 -11.27
CA THR A 504 -11.91 4.80 -10.05
C THR A 504 -10.51 4.35 -9.66
N ASP A 505 -10.12 4.63 -8.42
CA ASP A 505 -8.92 4.05 -7.81
C ASP A 505 -9.25 2.64 -7.31
N SER A 506 -8.71 1.64 -8.00
CA SER A 506 -8.96 0.21 -7.78
C SER A 506 -8.51 -0.25 -6.40
N ASP A 507 -7.50 0.40 -5.82
CA ASP A 507 -6.96 0.02 -4.50
C ASP A 507 -7.87 0.49 -3.37
N THR A 508 -8.46 1.68 -3.53
CA THR A 508 -9.23 2.37 -2.48
C THR A 508 -10.74 2.34 -2.71
N GLY A 509 -11.18 2.01 -3.92
CA GLY A 509 -12.59 2.13 -4.35
C GLY A 509 -13.06 3.57 -4.54
N THR A 510 -12.16 4.56 -4.43
CA THR A 510 -12.50 5.98 -4.56
C THR A 510 -12.88 6.31 -6.00
N VAL A 511 -13.99 7.03 -6.21
CA VAL A 511 -14.53 7.35 -7.55
C VAL A 511 -14.66 8.85 -7.75
N ARG A 512 -14.11 9.35 -8.87
CA ARG A 512 -14.26 10.74 -9.33
C ARG A 512 -14.93 10.78 -10.70
N ALA A 513 -15.97 11.60 -10.84
CA ALA A 513 -16.65 11.80 -12.11
C ALA A 513 -16.48 13.24 -12.62
N TYR A 514 -16.24 13.37 -13.93
CA TYR A 514 -16.13 14.63 -14.65
C TYR A 514 -17.16 14.67 -15.78
N GLN A 515 -17.63 15.86 -16.14
CA GLN A 515 -18.55 16.03 -17.26
C GLN A 515 -18.18 17.23 -18.12
N ASN A 516 -18.21 17.04 -19.43
CA ASN A 516 -18.30 18.12 -20.41
C ASN A 516 -19.74 18.19 -20.95
N PRO A 517 -20.45 19.32 -20.81
CA PRO A 517 -21.81 19.47 -21.34
C PRO A 517 -21.89 19.32 -22.87
N LEU A 518 -23.08 19.00 -23.36
CA LEU A 518 -23.36 18.95 -24.79
C LEU A 518 -23.21 20.34 -25.44
N GLY A 519 -22.54 20.41 -26.59
CA GLY A 519 -22.42 21.63 -27.41
C GLY A 519 -21.42 22.63 -26.87
N THR A 520 -20.57 22.22 -25.91
CA THR A 520 -19.47 23.03 -25.38
C THR A 520 -18.14 22.36 -25.72
N GLN A 521 -17.15 23.16 -26.10
CA GLN A 521 -15.78 22.66 -26.27
C GLN A 521 -15.32 21.99 -24.98
N PHE A 522 -14.63 20.86 -25.11
CA PHE A 522 -14.13 20.11 -23.96
C PHE A 522 -13.11 20.93 -23.17
N LEU A 523 -13.51 21.45 -22.01
CA LEU A 523 -12.60 22.19 -21.12
C LEU A 523 -11.56 21.22 -20.52
N PRO A 524 -10.28 21.63 -20.45
CA PRO A 524 -9.24 20.77 -19.92
C PRO A 524 -9.49 20.46 -18.45
N ILE A 525 -9.32 19.19 -18.07
CA ILE A 525 -9.34 18.74 -16.68
C ILE A 525 -7.91 18.81 -16.17
N GLN A 526 -7.72 19.46 -15.01
CA GLN A 526 -6.46 19.50 -14.26
C GLN A 526 -6.78 19.29 -12.77
N ASP A 527 -7.23 18.08 -12.43
CA ASP A 527 -7.58 17.74 -11.05
C ASP A 527 -6.31 17.34 -10.29
N THR A 528 -5.68 18.33 -9.67
CA THR A 528 -4.47 18.17 -8.83
C THR A 528 -4.81 18.17 -7.33
N GLY A 529 -6.10 18.06 -6.99
CA GLY A 529 -6.57 18.05 -5.60
C GLY A 529 -6.35 16.71 -4.89
N HIS A 530 -6.49 16.71 -3.56
CA HIS A 530 -6.26 15.54 -2.69
C HIS A 530 -7.38 14.48 -2.74
N PHE A 531 -7.99 14.27 -3.91
CA PHE A 531 -9.10 13.31 -4.03
C PHE A 531 -8.60 11.86 -4.11
N PHE A 532 -7.56 11.62 -4.91
CA PHE A 532 -6.84 10.35 -4.95
C PHE A 532 -5.55 10.49 -4.16
N VAL A 533 -5.53 9.99 -2.92
CA VAL A 533 -4.38 10.12 -2.04
C VAL A 533 -3.35 9.01 -2.29
N CYS A 534 -2.08 9.34 -2.12
CA CYS A 534 -1.04 8.34 -2.02
C CYS A 534 -1.07 7.70 -0.63
N SER A 535 -0.60 6.45 -0.54
CA SER A 535 -0.17 5.93 0.76
C SER A 535 0.93 6.86 1.26
N ALA A 536 0.69 7.56 2.37
CA ALA A 536 1.37 8.84 2.55
C ALA A 536 2.87 8.68 2.83
N ALA A 537 3.70 9.36 2.04
CA ALA A 537 4.97 9.87 2.53
C ALA A 537 4.69 10.93 3.61
N ALA A 538 5.56 11.01 4.62
CA ALA A 538 5.45 11.90 5.77
C ALA A 538 5.06 13.35 5.37
N PRO A 539 4.19 14.03 6.14
CA PRO A 539 3.77 15.38 5.82
C PRO A 539 4.95 16.36 6.00
N GLY A 540 5.49 16.83 4.88
CA GLY A 540 6.06 18.16 4.79
C GLY A 540 4.94 19.12 4.37
N ASP A 541 4.46 19.97 5.28
CA ASP A 541 3.56 21.10 4.97
C ASP A 541 4.28 22.06 3.97
N PRO A 542 3.59 22.75 3.04
CA PRO A 542 2.39 23.51 3.33
C PRO A 542 1.18 23.15 2.44
N THR A 543 0.01 23.34 3.03
CA THR A 543 -1.29 23.54 2.35
C THR A 543 -1.13 24.27 1.00
N PRO A 544 -1.43 23.64 -0.15
CA PRO A 544 -1.58 24.35 -1.41
C PRO A 544 -2.85 25.19 -1.38
N PRO A 545 -2.90 26.35 -2.07
CA PRO A 545 -4.10 27.16 -2.12
C PRO A 545 -5.24 26.36 -2.77
N ALA A 546 -6.43 26.49 -2.19
CA ALA A 546 -7.66 25.96 -2.73
C ALA A 546 -7.79 26.29 -4.23
N ALA A 547 -8.23 25.30 -5.01
CA ALA A 547 -8.55 25.44 -6.42
C ALA A 547 -9.32 26.75 -6.67
N SER A 548 -8.70 27.66 -7.41
CA SER A 548 -9.34 28.90 -7.83
C SER A 548 -10.43 28.60 -8.84
N ALA A 549 -11.59 29.22 -8.63
CA ALA A 549 -12.68 29.40 -9.59
C ALA A 549 -12.14 29.83 -10.99
N PRO A 550 -12.90 29.59 -12.08
CA PRO A 550 -12.37 29.68 -13.44
C PRO A 550 -11.75 31.05 -13.72
N ALA A 551 -10.49 31.03 -14.15
CA ALA A 551 -9.80 32.20 -14.66
C ALA A 551 -10.56 32.76 -15.88
N PRO A 552 -10.51 34.08 -16.12
CA PRO A 552 -11.21 34.71 -17.22
C PRO A 552 -10.74 34.11 -18.56
N THR A 553 -11.68 33.94 -19.49
CA THR A 553 -11.43 33.57 -20.88
C THR A 553 -10.35 34.47 -21.49
N SER A 554 -9.11 33.99 -21.53
CA SER A 554 -8.07 34.58 -22.38
C SER A 554 -8.22 33.96 -23.76
N THR A 555 -8.35 34.82 -24.76
CA THR A 555 -8.38 34.40 -26.16
C THR A 555 -6.98 33.95 -26.55
N LEU A 556 -6.86 32.70 -27.02
CA LEU A 556 -5.69 32.20 -27.75
C LEU A 556 -5.16 33.28 -28.71
N GLY A 557 -3.85 33.51 -28.67
CA GLY A 557 -3.15 34.34 -29.65
C GLY A 557 -3.10 33.63 -31.01
N ARG A 558 -4.23 33.59 -31.72
CA ARG A 558 -4.30 33.01 -33.07
C ARG A 558 -3.62 33.98 -34.04
N SER A 559 -2.41 33.64 -34.47
CA SER A 559 -1.85 34.21 -35.70
C SER A 559 -2.48 33.48 -36.89
N GLY A 560 -3.20 34.21 -37.75
CA GLY A 560 -3.90 33.65 -38.90
C GLY A 560 -2.95 32.94 -39.88
N THR A 561 -3.52 32.11 -40.76
CA THR A 561 -2.78 31.37 -41.78
C THR A 561 -1.97 32.33 -42.64
N THR A 562 -0.64 32.22 -42.60
CA THR A 562 0.25 33.04 -43.42
C THR A 562 0.92 32.18 -44.48
N VAL A 563 0.97 32.68 -45.71
CA VAL A 563 1.74 32.06 -46.79
C VAL A 563 3.12 32.70 -46.75
N THR A 564 4.06 32.05 -46.08
CA THR A 564 5.49 32.29 -46.31
C THR A 564 5.89 31.52 -47.58
N THR A 565 6.84 32.06 -48.34
CA THR A 565 7.36 31.54 -49.63
C THR A 565 7.09 30.05 -49.90
N GLU A 566 6.42 29.70 -51.01
CA GLU A 566 5.96 28.34 -51.38
C GLU A 566 6.97 27.23 -51.10
N ASP A 567 7.00 26.75 -49.86
CA ASP A 567 7.73 25.55 -49.48
C ASP A 567 6.79 24.36 -49.61
N THR A 568 6.88 23.71 -50.77
CA THR A 568 6.11 22.52 -51.14
C THR A 568 6.91 21.23 -50.92
N SER A 569 7.92 21.29 -50.04
CA SER A 569 8.67 20.08 -49.68
C SER A 569 7.74 19.02 -49.07
N PRO A 570 7.93 17.73 -49.41
CA PRO A 570 7.12 16.66 -48.86
C PRO A 570 7.39 16.53 -47.35
N CYS A 571 6.35 16.21 -46.58
CA CYS A 571 6.51 15.93 -45.16
C CYS A 571 7.35 14.66 -44.97
N VAL A 572 8.39 14.73 -44.14
CA VAL A 572 9.21 13.58 -43.74
C VAL A 572 9.07 13.42 -42.25
N ALA A 573 8.45 12.31 -41.82
CA ALA A 573 8.26 12.03 -40.41
C ALA A 573 9.61 11.72 -39.76
N ASP A 574 9.86 12.35 -38.61
CA ASP A 574 11.03 12.12 -37.77
C ASP A 574 10.64 12.28 -36.29
N ALA A 575 11.63 12.38 -35.40
CA ALA A 575 11.38 12.49 -33.97
C ALA A 575 10.62 13.77 -33.58
N GLU A 576 10.65 14.84 -34.37
CA GLU A 576 10.07 16.16 -34.06
C GLU A 576 8.93 16.54 -35.04
N THR A 577 8.75 15.74 -36.09
CA THR A 577 7.87 16.03 -37.22
C THR A 577 6.79 14.96 -37.35
N LEU A 578 5.53 15.38 -37.16
CA LEU A 578 4.36 14.55 -37.37
C LEU A 578 3.76 14.80 -38.76
N CYS A 579 3.61 13.75 -39.56
CA CYS A 579 3.00 13.82 -40.90
C CYS A 579 1.59 13.23 -40.90
N LEU A 580 0.58 14.05 -41.17
CA LEU A 580 -0.85 13.68 -41.15
C LEU A 580 -1.50 13.75 -42.54
N ASN A 581 -2.65 13.09 -42.70
CA ASN A 581 -3.40 12.92 -43.94
C ASN A 581 -2.51 12.46 -45.11
N GLY A 582 -1.80 11.35 -44.93
CA GLY A 582 -0.91 10.80 -45.96
C GLY A 582 0.31 11.68 -46.28
N GLY A 583 0.73 12.53 -45.34
CA GLY A 583 1.90 13.41 -45.48
C GLY A 583 1.61 14.80 -46.04
N ARG A 584 0.32 15.17 -46.15
CA ARG A 584 -0.07 16.52 -46.57
C ARG A 584 0.17 17.57 -45.50
N PHE A 585 -0.05 17.24 -44.23
CA PHE A 585 0.12 18.18 -43.14
C PHE A 585 1.34 17.82 -42.32
N GLU A 586 2.33 18.70 -42.32
CA GLU A 586 3.48 18.64 -41.44
C GLU A 586 3.16 19.40 -40.15
N VAL A 587 3.25 18.73 -39.01
CA VAL A 587 3.03 19.33 -37.70
C VAL A 587 4.33 19.29 -36.90
N ARG A 588 4.70 20.45 -36.35
CA ARG A 588 5.81 20.62 -35.40
C ARG A 588 5.31 21.37 -34.19
N THR A 589 5.96 21.15 -33.06
CA THR A 589 5.63 21.83 -31.81
C THR A 589 6.91 22.14 -31.06
N SER A 590 6.97 23.30 -30.41
CA SER A 590 8.04 23.65 -29.47
C SER A 590 7.46 24.07 -28.13
N TRP A 591 8.25 23.96 -27.06
CA TRP A 591 7.83 24.25 -25.70
C TRP A 591 8.81 25.14 -24.96
N THR A 592 8.32 25.90 -23.98
CA THR A 592 9.15 26.69 -23.04
C THR A 592 8.61 26.62 -21.60
N THR A 593 9.47 26.22 -20.65
CA THR A 593 9.11 26.14 -19.22
C THR A 593 9.25 27.49 -18.52
N PHE A 594 8.65 27.63 -17.35
CA PHE A 594 8.71 28.86 -16.55
C PHE A 594 10.13 29.24 -16.09
N GLN A 595 11.05 28.27 -16.13
CA GLN A 595 12.47 28.47 -15.82
C GLN A 595 13.29 28.86 -17.05
N GLY A 596 12.65 28.98 -18.22
CA GLY A 596 13.27 29.38 -19.49
C GLY A 596 13.93 28.25 -20.26
N ALA A 597 13.76 26.98 -19.86
CA ALA A 597 14.20 25.85 -20.66
C ALA A 597 13.26 25.69 -21.86
N SER A 598 13.79 25.42 -23.04
CA SER A 598 13.00 25.21 -24.25
C SER A 598 13.53 24.06 -25.11
N GLY A 599 12.67 23.54 -25.97
CA GLY A 599 13.00 22.47 -26.90
C GLY A 599 11.86 22.18 -27.87
N ASP A 600 12.11 21.25 -28.78
CA ASP A 600 11.09 20.75 -29.71
C ASP A 600 10.32 19.58 -29.07
N GLY A 601 9.02 19.55 -29.33
CA GLY A 601 8.15 18.44 -28.96
C GLY A 601 8.46 17.22 -29.81
N GLN A 602 8.34 16.05 -29.21
CA GLN A 602 8.68 14.79 -29.84
C GLN A 602 7.41 14.09 -30.34
N ALA A 603 7.34 13.88 -31.65
CA ALA A 603 6.16 13.47 -32.39
C ALA A 603 5.92 11.96 -32.34
N VAL A 604 4.67 11.55 -32.16
CA VAL A 604 4.22 10.16 -32.31
C VAL A 604 2.89 10.12 -33.06
N ALA A 605 2.86 9.38 -34.17
CA ALA A 605 1.65 9.18 -34.95
C ALA A 605 0.73 8.15 -34.28
N LEU A 606 -0.58 8.43 -34.22
CA LEU A 606 -1.60 7.51 -33.70
C LEU A 606 -2.42 6.90 -34.83
N THR A 607 -2.93 7.75 -35.71
CA THR A 607 -3.74 7.37 -36.88
C THR A 607 -3.24 8.17 -38.10
N ALA A 608 -3.86 7.99 -39.26
CA ALA A 608 -3.52 8.80 -40.43
C ALA A 608 -3.76 10.30 -40.20
N ASP A 609 -4.69 10.64 -39.30
CA ASP A 609 -5.20 12.00 -39.14
C ASP A 609 -4.91 12.58 -37.76
N THR A 610 -4.40 11.76 -36.82
CA THR A 610 -4.12 12.14 -35.43
C THR A 610 -2.72 11.72 -34.99
N GLY A 611 -2.04 12.57 -34.23
CA GLY A 611 -0.85 12.20 -33.45
C GLY A 611 -0.73 13.02 -32.17
N TYR A 612 0.32 12.75 -31.40
CA TYR A 612 0.60 13.45 -30.14
C TYR A 612 2.07 13.85 -30.02
N PHE A 613 2.33 14.75 -29.08
CA PHE A 613 3.66 15.20 -28.71
C PHE A 613 3.93 14.98 -27.22
N TRP A 614 5.15 14.59 -26.89
CA TRP A 614 5.71 14.61 -25.53
C TRP A 614 6.90 15.57 -25.45
N PHE A 615 7.15 16.16 -24.28
CA PHE A 615 8.20 17.19 -24.11
C PHE A 615 9.39 16.66 -23.30
N PHE A 616 9.12 16.14 -22.10
CA PHE A 616 10.17 15.80 -21.13
C PHE A 616 10.52 14.30 -21.11
N GLY A 617 9.58 13.45 -21.51
CA GLY A 617 9.81 12.01 -21.61
C GLY A 617 8.66 11.30 -22.31
N ALA A 618 8.97 10.22 -23.02
CA ALA A 618 8.03 9.47 -23.86
C ALA A 618 6.82 8.87 -23.11
N ALA A 619 6.92 8.72 -21.77
CA ALA A 619 5.82 8.27 -20.92
C ALA A 619 4.73 9.35 -20.71
N ASN A 620 5.05 10.63 -20.95
CA ASN A 620 4.21 11.78 -20.62
C ASN A 620 3.73 12.50 -21.89
N VAL A 621 2.50 12.19 -22.31
CA VAL A 621 1.86 12.93 -23.41
C VAL A 621 1.47 14.33 -22.92
N GLU A 622 1.80 15.35 -23.71
CA GLU A 622 1.56 16.75 -23.38
C GLU A 622 0.53 17.40 -24.31
N MET A 623 0.44 16.97 -25.57
CA MET A 623 -0.52 17.49 -26.53
C MET A 623 -0.94 16.44 -27.55
N VAL A 624 -2.22 16.43 -27.93
CA VAL A 624 -2.77 15.66 -29.06
C VAL A 624 -3.33 16.62 -30.11
N ILE A 625 -3.17 16.28 -31.38
CA ILE A 625 -3.66 17.07 -32.51
C ILE A 625 -4.21 16.15 -33.60
N LYS A 626 -5.35 16.55 -34.20
CA LYS A 626 -5.90 15.95 -35.41
C LYS A 626 -6.17 16.99 -36.49
N VAL A 627 -5.95 16.60 -37.73
CA VAL A 627 -6.29 17.39 -38.92
C VAL A 627 -7.32 16.61 -39.72
N LEU A 628 -8.52 17.15 -39.87
CA LEU A 628 -9.64 16.47 -40.51
C LEU A 628 -10.03 17.13 -41.83
N GLU A 629 -10.46 16.30 -42.78
CA GLU A 629 -11.00 16.76 -44.06
C GLU A 629 -12.48 17.16 -43.92
N GLY A 630 -12.73 18.47 -43.75
CA GLY A 630 -14.07 19.07 -43.68
C GLY A 630 -14.63 19.53 -45.02
N CYS A 631 -14.03 19.10 -46.14
CA CYS A 631 -14.31 19.65 -47.47
C CYS A 631 -15.78 19.56 -47.88
N VAL A 632 -16.43 18.44 -47.55
CA VAL A 632 -17.86 18.22 -47.85
C VAL A 632 -18.80 19.07 -46.99
N VAL A 633 -18.32 19.63 -45.87
CA VAL A 633 -19.12 20.41 -44.92
C VAL A 633 -18.99 21.91 -45.19
N ASN A 634 -17.76 22.43 -45.27
CA ASN A 634 -17.50 23.86 -45.44
C ASN A 634 -16.29 24.18 -46.34
N GLY A 635 -15.80 23.19 -47.11
CA GLY A 635 -14.70 23.40 -48.06
C GLY A 635 -13.34 23.65 -47.41
N SER A 636 -13.15 23.28 -46.15
CA SER A 636 -11.91 23.54 -45.38
C SER A 636 -11.33 22.29 -44.74
N TYR A 637 -10.03 22.29 -44.44
CA TYR A 637 -9.43 21.36 -43.47
C TYR A 637 -9.53 21.95 -42.06
N TRP A 638 -9.84 21.08 -41.11
CA TRP A 638 -10.10 21.45 -39.73
C TRP A 638 -8.94 21.01 -38.85
N ILE A 639 -8.56 21.85 -37.89
CA ILE A 639 -7.57 21.49 -36.86
C ILE A 639 -8.27 21.40 -35.51
N TYR A 640 -8.07 20.27 -34.83
CA TYR A 640 -8.42 20.11 -33.44
C TYR A 640 -7.17 19.79 -32.64
N ALA A 641 -6.96 20.47 -31.52
CA ALA A 641 -5.86 20.15 -30.61
C ALA A 641 -6.33 20.26 -29.16
N GLY A 642 -5.75 19.43 -28.29
CA GLY A 642 -5.98 19.45 -26.85
C GLY A 642 -4.68 19.14 -26.12
N GLY A 643 -4.49 19.73 -24.95
CA GLY A 643 -3.26 19.55 -24.17
C GLY A 643 -3.52 19.06 -22.76
N LEU A 644 -2.51 18.40 -22.20
CA LEU A 644 -2.42 17.90 -20.84
C LEU A 644 -1.37 18.68 -20.03
N THR A 645 -1.16 19.94 -20.41
CA THR A 645 -0.02 20.77 -20.01
C THR A 645 -0.45 22.21 -19.73
N ASP A 646 0.34 22.92 -18.94
CA ASP A 646 0.32 24.38 -18.77
C ASP A 646 1.64 25.03 -19.23
N VAL A 647 2.52 24.25 -19.86
CA VAL A 647 3.78 24.70 -20.46
C VAL A 647 3.48 25.56 -21.68
N GLU A 648 4.31 26.59 -21.90
CA GLU A 648 4.20 27.40 -23.10
C GLU A 648 4.43 26.51 -24.32
N THR A 649 3.50 26.50 -25.27
CA THR A 649 3.55 25.60 -26.42
C THR A 649 3.27 26.38 -27.70
N HIS A 650 4.16 26.28 -28.69
CA HIS A 650 3.95 26.83 -30.02
C HIS A 650 3.74 25.70 -31.02
N ILE A 651 2.63 25.75 -31.76
CA ILE A 651 2.25 24.73 -32.75
C ILE A 651 2.35 25.36 -34.13
N ALA A 652 2.96 24.63 -35.06
CA ALA A 652 2.97 24.98 -36.48
C ALA A 652 2.46 23.78 -37.30
N VAL A 653 1.45 24.03 -38.14
CA VAL A 653 0.92 23.07 -39.10
C VAL A 653 1.11 23.64 -40.50
N ARG A 654 1.86 22.95 -41.35
CA ARG A 654 2.11 23.34 -42.74
C ARG A 654 1.39 22.40 -43.70
N ASP A 655 0.60 22.96 -44.61
CA ASP A 655 0.04 22.25 -45.76
C ASP A 655 1.10 22.15 -46.87
N THR A 656 1.69 20.98 -47.07
CA THR A 656 2.76 20.76 -48.07
C THR A 656 2.28 20.96 -49.51
N ALA A 657 0.96 20.94 -49.75
CA ALA A 657 0.40 21.17 -51.08
C ALA A 657 0.38 22.67 -51.44
N THR A 658 0.23 23.56 -50.45
CA THR A 658 0.04 25.00 -50.67
C THR A 658 1.15 25.87 -50.07
N GLY A 659 1.98 25.31 -49.18
CA GLY A 659 2.97 26.03 -48.39
C GLY A 659 2.36 26.89 -47.27
N ALA A 660 1.03 26.87 -47.10
CA ALA A 660 0.36 27.64 -46.06
C ALA A 660 0.69 27.11 -44.67
N VAL A 661 0.98 28.01 -43.73
CA VAL A 661 1.27 27.65 -42.32
C VAL A 661 0.21 28.23 -41.41
N TRP A 662 -0.37 27.36 -40.59
CA TRP A 662 -1.25 27.69 -39.49
C TRP A 662 -0.47 27.56 -38.18
N THR A 663 -0.65 28.50 -37.25
CA THR A 663 0.04 28.46 -35.95
C THR A 663 -0.90 28.77 -34.79
N ALA A 664 -0.60 28.19 -33.63
CA ALA A 664 -1.27 28.52 -32.37
C ALA A 664 -0.30 28.45 -31.19
N ASP A 665 -0.57 29.28 -30.19
CA ASP A 665 0.23 29.40 -28.98
C ASP A 665 -0.62 29.10 -27.74
N ASN A 666 -0.16 28.18 -26.90
CA ASN A 666 -0.60 28.10 -25.52
C ASN A 666 0.37 28.91 -24.64
N PRO A 667 -0.08 29.98 -23.97
CA PRO A 667 0.78 30.75 -23.08
C PRO A 667 1.24 29.93 -21.87
N GLN A 668 2.40 30.31 -21.32
CA GLN A 668 2.92 29.74 -20.09
C GLN A 668 1.94 29.85 -18.91
N GLN A 669 1.95 28.84 -18.02
CA GLN A 669 1.12 28.77 -16.80
C GLN A 669 -0.38 28.89 -17.08
N THR A 670 -0.79 28.57 -18.31
CA THR A 670 -2.20 28.56 -18.73
C THR A 670 -2.55 27.15 -19.16
N PRO A 671 -3.60 26.53 -18.58
CA PRO A 671 -4.08 25.23 -19.04
C PRO A 671 -4.35 25.27 -20.54
N PHE A 672 -3.80 24.31 -21.28
CA PHE A 672 -3.97 24.25 -22.73
C PHE A 672 -5.46 24.22 -23.11
N GLN A 673 -5.94 25.33 -23.67
CA GLN A 673 -7.34 25.43 -24.09
C GLN A 673 -7.57 24.62 -25.38
N PRO A 674 -8.69 23.91 -25.50
CA PRO A 674 -8.99 23.14 -26.70
C PRO A 674 -9.04 24.06 -27.92
N ILE A 675 -8.43 23.61 -29.02
CA ILE A 675 -8.49 24.26 -30.32
C ILE A 675 -9.48 23.48 -31.17
N GLN A 676 -10.43 24.19 -31.78
CA GLN A 676 -11.39 23.65 -32.75
C GLN A 676 -11.54 24.64 -33.91
N ASP A 677 -10.58 24.64 -34.83
CA ASP A 677 -10.55 25.55 -35.97
C ASP A 677 -11.04 24.85 -37.23
N VAL A 678 -12.36 24.91 -37.44
CA VAL A 678 -13.02 24.35 -38.62
C VAL A 678 -12.78 25.15 -39.91
N ASN A 679 -11.96 26.21 -39.86
CA ASN A 679 -11.58 27.00 -41.03
C ASN A 679 -10.06 27.18 -41.12
N ALA A 680 -9.27 26.23 -40.56
CA ALA A 680 -7.82 26.35 -40.46
C ALA A 680 -7.12 26.50 -41.82
N PHE A 681 -7.53 25.68 -42.81
CA PHE A 681 -7.13 25.84 -44.21
C PHE A 681 -8.38 25.92 -45.09
N PRO A 682 -8.76 27.13 -45.57
CA PRO A 682 -10.05 27.39 -46.19
C PRO A 682 -10.20 26.94 -47.65
N THR A 683 -9.27 26.14 -48.15
CA THR A 683 -9.26 25.67 -49.55
C THR A 683 -8.94 24.18 -49.61
N CYS A 684 -9.94 23.39 -49.97
CA CYS A 684 -9.75 22.01 -50.41
C CYS A 684 -9.34 21.96 -51.90
N PRO A 685 -8.55 20.95 -52.31
CA PRO A 685 -8.21 20.70 -53.71
C PRO A 685 -9.43 20.47 -54.63
#